data_AF-A0A1J5EIY2-F1
#
_entry.id   AF-A0A1J5EIY2-F1
#
_cell.length_a   1.000
_cell.length_b   1.000
_cell.length_c   1.000
_cell.angle_alpha   90.00
_cell.angle_beta   90.00
_cell.angle_gamma   90.00
#
_symmetry.space_group_name_H-M   'P 1'
#
loop_
_entity.id
_entity.type
_entity.pdbx_description
1 polymer ?
#
loop_
_entity_poly.entity_id
_entity_poly.type
_entity_poly.pdbx_seq_one_letter_code
_entity_poly.pdbx_strand_id
1 'polypeptide(L)'
;MEVMRSKSNLWFVLAPLLALLAGCDDGIQQRHATDATVADTITTEVDGVVDVTPDAFEGFLFGPGVTGNLEPAGSKVEATGSEQLDLEGAAVSIDGEQISAAREVTISGNGVDIVPEGFIAVGPAVRFAADAPYFSKEDLTGDGMLNQVWIHLTLPLRSDLMPTNAAPRHLRIFTQRLSSGRIYSAPFSNIQEDLDAGRVTFRATELGVFQLAVAANAGQPYQRHMTYRSITGISMGAGAALMTGLRFPDKFDSIGALGGAADWIYLSHYLRDQGLGGFCNAPAFGANCPPPLHTQEHELSMSFNGWHSPSGEGNGGSFDRTEYVRIFRDLAYAFGNTTSYNPESPYRPAGVPRSELLRPEAERCLELPGTTFTIATGYFDDEYNPDGTLPVIAFCDGEDGAPNGFFDDSKAHDEAVDVLLAVDLDGDGRRDANEPVIRNSYEPYEDLGSDGLASKSEAGYDPMSNPDPADDDYDWLTNPHGSEGNWLFDEGEPYQDFGLDGVEGTSDSPYDFGEGNAKFDYNPNLQKLFEESPRWSLEALDPDALNHLTLYVDGGVRDLFNFDVAGLQLTGALQAAGGNVRMYDTFNELAQLQPGDSYNITRLDFDNLGDHVFMRYGDPYAALPLIEDGDGKHVGSNSQAVQRFTTMFGYLSNLWVNGDYTIVEPPYTTPSEVGSFISPAMNGATVTYGISLPPNYDKPEFANVRYPVLYLLHGYGQGPEDLPITGVLLANFQAIGQWPKSIIVFPEGFCGKDKVDQCNDGLDNDNDGVTDAGDPNCATTPLNEAGDTDVQICNDGLDNDGDGMTDLTDKGCKDANDVSEAECVKGTFFSDHVAYPDGEAPGPAFESAFFDLVDHVGRTYRVKAPEDVTRYY
;
A
#
# COMPACT_ATOMS: atom_id res chain seq x y z
N MET A 1 -23.85 -23.36 -12.06
CA MET A 1 -24.07 -23.70 -10.64
C MET A 1 -23.19 -24.85 -10.14
N GLU A 2 -23.06 -26.00 -10.82
CA GLU A 2 -22.05 -27.02 -10.45
C GLU A 2 -20.66 -26.82 -11.06
N VAL A 3 -20.55 -26.12 -12.21
CA VAL A 3 -19.26 -25.80 -12.87
C VAL A 3 -18.55 -24.58 -12.26
N MET A 4 -19.23 -23.78 -11.43
CA MET A 4 -18.65 -22.60 -10.75
C MET A 4 -18.07 -22.90 -9.36
N ARG A 5 -18.21 -24.14 -8.86
CA ARG A 5 -17.79 -24.51 -7.50
C ARG A 5 -16.29 -24.75 -7.33
N SER A 6 -15.51 -24.78 -8.41
CA SER A 6 -14.13 -25.29 -8.35
C SER A 6 -13.03 -24.28 -8.70
N LYS A 7 -13.32 -22.99 -8.88
CA LYS A 7 -12.31 -22.04 -9.40
C LYS A 7 -12.29 -20.60 -8.84
N SER A 8 -13.13 -20.20 -7.89
CA SER A 8 -13.08 -18.83 -7.35
C SER A 8 -13.08 -18.77 -5.82
N ASN A 9 -12.03 -18.16 -5.27
CA ASN A 9 -11.93 -17.76 -3.85
C ASN A 9 -13.06 -16.81 -3.43
N LEU A 10 -13.72 -16.17 -4.40
CA LEU A 10 -14.84 -15.27 -4.23
C LEU A 10 -16.10 -15.93 -3.64
N TRP A 11 -16.35 -17.22 -3.93
CA TRP A 11 -17.56 -17.92 -3.43
C TRP A 11 -17.55 -18.13 -1.91
N PHE A 12 -16.35 -18.20 -1.29
CA PHE A 12 -16.20 -18.35 0.14
C PHE A 12 -16.51 -17.05 0.91
N VAL A 13 -16.26 -15.89 0.29
CA VAL A 13 -16.62 -14.56 0.82
C VAL A 13 -18.14 -14.29 0.76
N LEU A 14 -18.84 -14.85 -0.24
CA LEU A 14 -20.23 -14.50 -0.55
C LEU A 14 -21.30 -15.37 0.13
N ALA A 15 -20.98 -16.61 0.51
CA ALA A 15 -21.96 -17.51 1.14
C ALA A 15 -22.44 -17.05 2.54
N PRO A 16 -21.60 -16.47 3.42
CA PRO A 16 -22.05 -15.83 4.67
C PRO A 16 -22.81 -14.52 4.43
N LEU A 17 -22.52 -13.80 3.35
CA LEU A 17 -23.09 -12.50 2.98
C LEU A 17 -24.61 -12.58 2.72
N LEU A 18 -25.07 -13.64 2.06
CA LEU A 18 -26.49 -13.94 1.84
C LEU A 18 -27.23 -14.34 3.13
N ALA A 19 -26.50 -14.83 4.15
CA ALA A 19 -27.08 -15.23 5.43
C ALA A 19 -27.24 -14.05 6.40
N LEU A 20 -26.34 -13.06 6.37
CA LEU A 20 -26.43 -11.84 7.19
C LEU A 20 -27.56 -10.90 6.73
N LEU A 21 -27.80 -10.80 5.42
CA LEU A 21 -28.90 -9.99 4.87
C LEU A 21 -30.29 -10.56 5.16
N ALA A 22 -30.40 -11.85 5.51
CA ALA A 22 -31.66 -12.46 5.94
C ALA A 22 -32.05 -12.12 7.40
N GLY A 23 -31.19 -11.41 8.14
CA GLY A 23 -31.41 -11.02 9.54
C GLY A 23 -31.78 -9.55 9.78
N CYS A 24 -31.80 -8.70 8.75
CA CYS A 24 -32.19 -7.29 8.87
C CYS A 24 -33.67 -7.09 8.54
N ASP A 25 -34.55 -7.55 9.42
CA ASP A 25 -35.98 -7.22 9.35
C ASP A 25 -36.48 -6.95 10.77
N ASP A 26 -36.21 -5.73 11.26
CA ASP A 26 -37.06 -4.99 12.20
C ASP A 26 -36.34 -3.72 12.71
N GLY A 27 -36.78 -2.54 12.26
CA GLY A 27 -36.52 -1.29 12.99
C GLY A 27 -36.08 -0.05 12.22
N ILE A 28 -36.59 0.21 11.01
CA ILE A 28 -36.44 1.55 10.39
C ILE A 28 -37.82 2.09 10.00
N GLN A 29 -38.49 2.72 10.96
CA GLN A 29 -39.42 3.81 10.67
C GLN A 29 -39.29 4.88 11.75
N GLN A 30 -39.21 6.13 11.29
CA GLN A 30 -39.15 7.40 12.03
C GLN A 30 -37.75 7.94 12.34
N ARG A 31 -37.22 8.73 11.39
CA ARG A 31 -36.98 10.17 11.58
C ARG A 31 -36.48 10.82 10.29
N HIS A 32 -37.38 11.44 9.53
CA HIS A 32 -37.07 12.60 8.68
C HIS A 32 -38.36 13.40 8.45
N ALA A 33 -38.44 14.58 9.08
CA ALA A 33 -39.26 15.70 8.66
C ALA A 33 -38.82 16.94 9.45
N THR A 34 -38.79 18.09 8.77
CA THR A 34 -38.51 19.47 9.23
C THR A 34 -37.02 19.83 9.32
N ASP A 35 -36.49 20.88 8.69
CA ASP A 35 -37.07 21.91 7.82
C ASP A 35 -35.97 22.47 6.89
N ALA A 36 -36.29 22.55 5.59
CA ALA A 36 -35.62 23.44 4.65
C ALA A 36 -36.52 24.66 4.48
N THR A 37 -36.00 25.85 4.78
CA THR A 37 -36.30 27.19 4.19
C THR A 37 -36.07 28.26 5.25
N VAL A 38 -35.05 29.11 5.06
CA VAL A 38 -35.17 30.58 4.97
C VAL A 38 -33.88 31.06 4.30
N ALA A 39 -33.97 31.37 3.01
CA ALA A 39 -33.09 32.35 2.39
C ALA A 39 -33.71 33.72 2.70
N ASP A 40 -32.99 34.57 3.44
CA ASP A 40 -33.26 36.00 3.39
C ASP A 40 -32.00 36.84 3.61
N THR A 41 -31.79 37.68 2.61
CA THR A 41 -30.83 38.76 2.40
C THR A 41 -30.44 39.55 3.66
N ILE A 42 -29.14 39.58 3.99
CA ILE A 42 -28.53 40.72 4.70
C ILE A 42 -27.25 41.12 3.95
N THR A 43 -27.38 42.16 3.15
CA THR A 43 -26.25 42.96 2.66
C THR A 43 -25.77 43.87 3.79
N THR A 44 -24.56 43.65 4.28
CA THR A 44 -23.77 44.68 4.97
C THR A 44 -22.31 44.53 4.58
N GLU A 45 -21.82 45.51 3.82
CA GLU A 45 -20.39 45.81 3.69
C GLU A 45 -19.77 45.94 5.08
N VAL A 46 -18.67 45.22 5.32
CA VAL A 46 -17.68 45.61 6.33
C VAL A 46 -16.31 45.41 5.71
N ASP A 47 -15.75 46.49 5.18
CA ASP A 47 -14.30 46.66 5.01
C ASP A 47 -13.64 46.48 6.38
N GLY A 48 -12.73 45.51 6.49
CA GLY A 48 -11.97 45.26 7.70
C GLY A 48 -10.94 44.17 7.49
N VAL A 49 -9.82 44.52 6.87
CA VAL A 49 -8.57 43.76 7.02
C VAL A 49 -8.21 43.82 8.50
N VAL A 50 -8.38 42.71 9.22
CA VAL A 50 -7.80 42.55 10.55
C VAL A 50 -6.38 42.06 10.34
N ASP A 51 -5.42 42.97 10.44
CA ASP A 51 -4.03 42.62 10.70
C ASP A 51 -4.00 41.85 12.04
N VAL A 52 -3.81 40.53 11.98
CA VAL A 52 -3.53 39.72 13.17
C VAL A 52 -2.01 39.69 13.33
N THR A 53 -1.48 40.58 14.19
CA THR A 53 -0.10 40.50 14.68
C THR A 53 0.04 39.33 15.67
N PRO A 54 1.20 38.65 15.78
CA PRO A 54 1.40 37.45 16.63
C PRO A 54 1.36 37.67 18.17
N ASP A 55 0.90 38.81 18.67
CA ASP A 55 1.04 39.21 20.08
C ASP A 55 -0.28 39.16 20.87
N ALA A 56 -0.98 38.03 20.85
CA ALA A 56 -2.01 37.68 21.85
C ALA A 56 -1.74 36.22 22.26
N PHE A 57 -1.32 35.87 23.46
CA PHE A 57 -2.04 35.99 24.73
C PHE A 57 -1.09 35.84 25.94
N GLU A 58 -1.24 36.67 26.98
CA GLU A 58 -0.93 36.26 28.36
C GLU A 58 -2.14 35.47 28.87
N GLY A 59 -2.06 34.14 29.10
CA GLY A 59 -3.31 33.41 29.36
C GLY A 59 -3.33 32.00 29.95
N PHE A 60 -2.22 31.28 30.15
CA PHE A 60 -2.24 29.98 30.84
C PHE A 60 -1.54 30.07 32.20
N LEU A 61 -2.26 29.75 33.28
CA LEU A 61 -1.73 29.77 34.66
C LEU A 61 -1.34 28.35 35.08
N PHE A 62 -0.04 28.08 35.09
CA PHE A 62 0.49 26.76 35.47
C PHE A 62 0.69 26.65 36.99
N GLY A 63 -0.02 25.73 37.64
CA GLY A 63 0.26 25.31 39.01
C GLY A 63 1.38 24.25 39.10
N PRO A 64 1.77 23.79 40.31
CA PRO A 64 2.81 22.75 40.46
C PRO A 64 2.33 21.42 39.87
N GLY A 65 3.14 20.73 39.05
CA GLY A 65 2.72 19.48 38.38
C GLY A 65 2.21 18.36 39.29
N VAL A 66 1.50 17.40 38.71
CA VAL A 66 1.00 16.18 39.37
C VAL A 66 1.93 15.03 39.08
N THR A 67 2.39 14.33 40.13
CA THR A 67 3.27 13.16 40.01
C THR A 67 2.54 11.91 40.50
N GLY A 68 2.69 10.81 39.78
CA GLY A 68 2.12 9.50 40.13
C GLY A 68 2.86 8.37 39.42
N ASN A 69 2.51 7.12 39.74
CA ASN A 69 3.14 5.95 39.12
C ASN A 69 2.23 5.30 38.08
N LEU A 70 2.82 4.95 36.94
CA LEU A 70 2.29 3.97 36.00
C LEU A 70 2.71 2.57 36.47
N GLU A 71 1.74 1.79 36.93
CA GLU A 71 1.90 0.43 37.42
C GLU A 71 1.69 -0.62 36.30
N PRO A 72 2.42 -1.76 36.33
CA PRO A 72 2.27 -2.88 35.39
C PRO A 72 0.84 -3.42 35.21
N ALA A 73 0.01 -3.34 36.25
CA ALA A 73 -1.36 -3.86 36.24
C ALA A 73 -2.36 -2.93 35.50
N GLY A 74 -1.87 -1.88 34.81
CA GLY A 74 -2.67 -0.82 34.24
C GLY A 74 -3.03 0.22 35.31
N SER A 75 -2.65 1.46 35.09
CA SER A 75 -3.00 2.58 35.97
C SER A 75 -3.01 3.89 35.20
N LYS A 76 -3.65 4.91 35.79
CA LYS A 76 -3.82 6.23 35.19
C LYS A 76 -3.35 7.29 36.17
N VAL A 77 -2.47 8.17 35.72
CA VAL A 77 -2.12 9.42 36.42
C VAL A 77 -2.92 10.53 35.75
N GLU A 78 -3.71 11.29 36.53
CA GLU A 78 -4.58 12.35 36.01
C GLU A 78 -4.50 13.60 36.90
N ALA A 79 -4.44 14.76 36.28
CA ALA A 79 -4.51 16.04 36.98
C ALA A 79 -5.95 16.33 37.43
N THR A 80 -6.17 16.36 38.75
CA THR A 80 -7.49 16.60 39.37
C THR A 80 -7.44 17.71 40.44
N GLY A 81 -8.48 18.54 40.53
CA GLY A 81 -8.67 19.52 41.61
C GLY A 81 -8.01 20.89 41.36
N SER A 82 -8.84 21.92 41.25
CA SER A 82 -8.50 23.28 40.79
C SER A 82 -7.59 24.09 41.74
N GLU A 83 -6.28 24.00 41.55
CA GLU A 83 -5.40 25.18 41.43
C GLU A 83 -4.76 25.28 40.02
N GLN A 84 -5.06 24.31 39.14
CA GLN A 84 -4.50 24.11 37.81
C GLN A 84 -5.61 24.02 36.76
N LEU A 85 -6.47 25.06 36.68
CA LEU A 85 -7.68 25.04 35.83
C LEU A 85 -7.38 24.66 34.36
N ASP A 86 -6.20 24.99 33.86
CA ASP A 86 -5.83 24.70 32.48
C ASP A 86 -5.38 23.24 32.26
N LEU A 87 -4.86 22.54 33.28
CA LEU A 87 -4.41 21.14 33.16
C LEU A 87 -5.46 20.12 33.60
N GLU A 88 -6.64 20.56 34.04
CA GLU A 88 -7.67 19.67 34.56
C GLU A 88 -8.08 18.62 33.51
N GLY A 89 -7.90 17.35 33.84
CA GLY A 89 -8.19 16.23 32.94
C GLY A 89 -7.04 15.76 32.06
N ALA A 90 -5.90 16.45 32.05
CA ALA A 90 -4.69 15.93 31.46
C ALA A 90 -4.30 14.62 32.14
N ALA A 91 -3.99 13.58 31.36
CA ALA A 91 -3.72 12.26 31.90
C ALA A 91 -2.73 11.45 31.07
N VAL A 92 -2.10 10.49 31.73
CA VAL A 92 -1.28 9.45 31.11
C VAL A 92 -1.70 8.08 31.67
N SER A 93 -1.82 7.09 30.79
CA SER A 93 -2.07 5.69 31.15
C SER A 93 -1.43 4.74 30.15
N ILE A 94 -1.32 3.48 30.53
CA ILE A 94 -0.85 2.37 29.69
C ILE A 94 -1.83 1.21 29.79
N ASP A 95 -1.90 0.37 28.76
CA ASP A 95 -2.66 -0.88 28.87
C ASP A 95 -1.95 -1.86 29.82
N GLY A 96 -2.72 -2.76 30.43
CA GLY A 96 -2.19 -3.70 31.43
C GLY A 96 -1.16 -4.68 30.83
N GLU A 97 -0.12 -4.99 31.61
CA GLU A 97 0.98 -5.92 31.27
C GLU A 97 1.95 -5.45 30.17
N GLN A 98 1.90 -4.19 29.71
CA GLN A 98 2.91 -3.67 28.78
C GLN A 98 4.27 -3.41 29.43
N ILE A 99 4.30 -3.06 30.72
CA ILE A 99 5.53 -2.76 31.46
C ILE A 99 5.80 -3.75 32.61
N SER A 100 7.07 -4.02 32.90
CA SER A 100 7.54 -5.00 33.86
C SER A 100 7.73 -4.41 35.27
N ALA A 101 7.86 -3.08 35.38
CA ALA A 101 8.06 -2.35 36.64
C ALA A 101 7.29 -1.02 36.64
N ALA A 102 6.98 -0.50 37.83
CA ALA A 102 6.27 0.77 37.97
C ALA A 102 7.17 1.97 37.61
N ARG A 103 6.60 2.97 36.93
CA ARG A 103 7.32 4.16 36.48
C ARG A 103 6.68 5.45 37.00
N GLU A 104 7.47 6.30 37.67
CA GLU A 104 7.00 7.60 38.15
C GLU A 104 6.94 8.60 36.99
N VAL A 105 5.79 9.21 36.78
CA VAL A 105 5.53 10.20 35.73
C VAL A 105 4.97 11.47 36.34
N THR A 106 5.39 12.61 35.81
CA THR A 106 4.92 13.94 36.17
C THR A 106 4.20 14.60 35.01
N ILE A 107 2.99 15.09 35.26
CA ILE A 107 2.19 15.93 34.37
C ILE A 107 2.33 17.37 34.85
N SER A 108 2.74 18.26 33.96
CA SER A 108 2.91 19.68 34.25
C SER A 108 2.60 20.53 33.03
N GLY A 109 2.45 21.84 33.22
CA GLY A 109 2.35 22.74 32.08
C GLY A 109 3.72 23.17 31.57
N ASN A 110 3.82 23.42 30.26
CA ASN A 110 5.10 23.77 29.64
C ASN A 110 5.54 25.23 29.86
N GLY A 111 4.63 26.13 30.23
CA GLY A 111 4.96 27.55 30.36
C GLY A 111 4.88 28.34 29.05
N VAL A 112 5.08 27.68 27.91
CA VAL A 112 5.09 28.27 26.57
C VAL A 112 4.39 27.34 25.57
N ASP A 113 3.73 27.93 24.57
CA ASP A 113 3.12 27.20 23.47
C ASP A 113 4.21 26.64 22.53
N ILE A 114 3.91 25.48 21.95
CA ILE A 114 4.76 24.79 20.97
C ILE A 114 4.11 24.74 19.58
N VAL A 115 2.98 25.43 19.40
CA VAL A 115 2.23 25.45 18.14
C VAL A 115 2.94 26.38 17.13
N PRO A 116 3.23 25.91 15.91
CA PRO A 116 3.92 26.70 14.90
C PRO A 116 3.04 27.79 14.27
N GLU A 117 3.66 28.69 13.51
CA GLU A 117 2.94 29.73 12.75
C GLU A 117 1.92 29.10 11.78
N GLY A 118 0.78 29.77 11.59
CA GLY A 118 -0.33 29.25 10.78
C GLY A 118 -1.32 28.36 11.53
N PHE A 119 -1.05 28.05 12.81
CA PHE A 119 -1.93 27.27 13.68
C PHE A 119 -2.38 28.07 14.91
N ILE A 120 -3.52 27.68 15.46
CA ILE A 120 -4.12 28.25 16.68
C ILE A 120 -4.11 27.15 17.74
N ALA A 121 -3.49 27.43 18.89
CA ALA A 121 -3.57 26.55 20.04
C ALA A 121 -5.01 26.48 20.58
N VAL A 122 -5.54 25.26 20.74
CA VAL A 122 -6.89 25.01 21.26
C VAL A 122 -6.85 24.21 22.56
N GLY A 123 -5.74 24.34 23.28
CA GLY A 123 -5.47 23.71 24.58
C GLY A 123 -4.09 24.15 25.06
N PRO A 124 -3.76 23.94 26.35
CA PRO A 124 -2.44 24.25 26.87
C PRO A 124 -1.38 23.25 26.36
N ALA A 125 -0.13 23.68 26.32
CA ALA A 125 1.00 22.77 26.20
C ALA A 125 1.20 21.97 27.50
N VAL A 126 0.99 20.66 27.42
CA VAL A 126 1.10 19.73 28.56
C VAL A 126 2.39 18.95 28.44
N ARG A 127 3.24 19.05 29.47
CA ARG A 127 4.49 18.32 29.60
C ARG A 127 4.27 17.05 30.43
N PHE A 128 4.50 15.90 29.80
CA PHE A 128 4.60 14.60 30.45
C PHE A 128 6.08 14.23 30.54
N ALA A 129 6.57 13.91 31.74
CA ALA A 129 7.98 13.59 31.93
C ALA A 129 8.19 12.50 32.97
N ALA A 130 9.19 11.65 32.75
CA ALA A 130 9.69 10.67 33.70
C ALA A 130 11.23 10.80 33.82
N ASP A 131 11.86 9.82 34.46
CA ASP A 131 13.31 9.68 34.54
C ASP A 131 13.99 9.53 33.17
N ALA A 132 13.31 8.90 32.22
CA ALA A 132 13.65 8.86 30.81
C ALA A 132 12.38 9.08 29.94
N PRO A 133 12.52 9.60 28.71
CA PRO A 133 11.39 9.85 27.81
C PRO A 133 10.84 8.58 27.15
N TYR A 134 11.66 7.52 27.04
CA TYR A 134 11.33 6.23 26.40
C TYR A 134 11.12 5.12 27.42
N PHE A 135 10.26 4.15 27.11
CA PHE A 135 10.18 2.86 27.82
C PHE A 135 11.12 1.86 27.14
N SER A 136 11.96 1.18 27.91
CA SER A 136 12.99 0.30 27.34
C SER A 136 12.47 -1.10 27.02
N LYS A 137 13.25 -1.88 26.28
CA LYS A 137 12.97 -3.30 26.06
C LYS A 137 13.01 -4.12 27.36
N GLU A 138 13.76 -3.69 28.37
CA GLU A 138 13.70 -4.29 29.71
C GLU A 138 12.40 -3.94 30.46
N ASP A 139 11.78 -2.81 30.12
CA ASP A 139 10.45 -2.47 30.61
C ASP A 139 9.39 -3.37 29.95
N LEU A 140 9.59 -3.86 28.73
CA LEU A 140 8.60 -4.69 28.04
C LEU A 140 8.42 -6.09 28.67
N THR A 141 7.20 -6.62 28.62
CA THR A 141 6.96 -8.04 28.88
C THR A 141 7.43 -8.86 27.67
N GLY A 142 8.22 -9.92 27.92
CA GLY A 142 9.00 -10.62 26.89
C GLY A 142 8.21 -11.52 25.94
N ASP A 143 7.08 -11.07 25.40
CA ASP A 143 6.25 -11.84 24.45
C ASP A 143 6.75 -11.75 23.00
N GLY A 144 7.66 -10.82 22.69
CA GLY A 144 8.34 -10.70 21.40
C GLY A 144 7.45 -10.24 20.24
N MET A 145 6.18 -9.90 20.50
CA MET A 145 5.26 -9.34 19.50
C MET A 145 5.26 -7.80 19.54
N LEU A 146 5.58 -7.22 20.70
CA LEU A 146 5.68 -5.77 20.88
C LEU A 146 7.15 -5.37 21.04
N ASN A 147 7.64 -4.56 20.11
CA ASN A 147 8.90 -3.84 20.28
C ASN A 147 8.68 -2.43 20.87
N GLN A 148 7.43 -2.01 21.10
CA GLN A 148 7.08 -0.66 21.54
C GLN A 148 6.01 -0.67 22.64
N VAL A 149 6.09 0.29 23.57
CA VAL A 149 5.07 0.56 24.60
C VAL A 149 4.13 1.65 24.11
N TRP A 150 2.83 1.36 24.10
CA TRP A 150 1.80 2.35 23.76
C TRP A 150 1.32 3.09 25.00
N ILE A 151 1.51 4.41 24.98
CA ILE A 151 1.12 5.33 26.03
C ILE A 151 -0.15 6.05 25.59
N HIS A 152 -1.21 5.95 26.39
CA HIS A 152 -2.42 6.73 26.20
C HIS A 152 -2.26 8.08 26.89
N LEU A 153 -2.31 9.16 26.11
CA LEU A 153 -2.23 10.53 26.58
C LEU A 153 -3.57 11.23 26.40
N THR A 154 -4.00 11.98 27.42
CA THR A 154 -5.19 12.83 27.36
C THR A 154 -4.78 14.30 27.49
N LEU A 155 -5.23 15.13 26.55
CA LEU A 155 -5.03 16.57 26.55
C LEU A 155 -6.34 17.33 26.78
N PRO A 156 -6.34 18.42 27.57
CA PRO A 156 -7.47 19.33 27.67
C PRO A 156 -7.71 20.06 26.34
N LEU A 157 -8.97 20.07 25.89
CA LEU A 157 -9.46 20.74 24.69
C LEU A 157 -10.35 21.93 25.07
N ARG A 158 -10.01 23.09 24.51
CA ARG A 158 -10.79 24.33 24.55
C ARG A 158 -11.46 24.53 23.20
N SER A 159 -12.57 23.82 22.98
CA SER A 159 -13.34 23.88 21.73
C SER A 159 -13.88 25.28 21.43
N ASP A 160 -14.01 26.14 22.44
CA ASP A 160 -14.37 27.55 22.29
C ASP A 160 -13.31 28.40 21.57
N LEU A 161 -12.07 27.91 21.47
CA LEU A 161 -10.97 28.57 20.75
C LEU A 161 -10.87 28.13 19.28
N MET A 162 -11.61 27.10 18.87
CA MET A 162 -11.60 26.66 17.48
C MET A 162 -12.23 27.72 16.56
N PRO A 163 -11.69 27.93 15.34
CA PRO A 163 -12.29 28.80 14.35
C PRO A 163 -13.75 28.45 14.06
N THR A 164 -14.50 29.43 13.55
CA THR A 164 -15.89 29.21 13.14
C THR A 164 -15.96 28.15 12.04
N ASN A 165 -16.86 27.18 12.17
CA ASN A 165 -17.02 26.00 11.31
C ASN A 165 -15.86 25.00 11.35
N ALA A 166 -14.85 25.18 12.21
CA ALA A 166 -13.88 24.12 12.43
C ALA A 166 -14.54 22.95 13.17
N ALA A 167 -14.16 21.73 12.80
CA ALA A 167 -14.67 20.47 13.34
C ALA A 167 -13.52 19.68 13.98
N PRO A 168 -13.82 18.65 14.81
CA PRO A 168 -12.81 17.81 15.44
C PRO A 168 -11.78 17.27 14.44
N ARG A 169 -12.22 16.94 13.22
CA ARG A 169 -11.37 16.50 12.10
C ARG A 169 -10.16 17.39 11.80
N HIS A 170 -10.19 18.69 12.17
CA HIS A 170 -9.09 19.64 11.95
C HIS A 170 -8.08 19.70 13.10
N LEU A 171 -8.33 19.00 14.20
CA LEU A 171 -7.39 18.92 15.31
C LEU A 171 -6.09 18.27 14.85
N ARG A 172 -4.98 18.90 15.21
CA ARG A 172 -3.62 18.37 15.12
C ARG A 172 -2.98 18.37 16.48
N ILE A 173 -2.11 17.40 16.72
CA ILE A 173 -1.29 17.32 17.91
C ILE A 173 0.14 17.69 17.50
N PHE A 174 0.67 18.70 18.17
CA PHE A 174 2.09 19.05 18.10
C PHE A 174 2.81 18.50 19.32
N THR A 175 4.02 18.01 19.09
CA THR A 175 4.87 17.40 20.11
C THR A 175 6.21 18.08 20.12
N GLN A 176 6.74 18.38 21.31
CA GLN A 176 8.13 18.75 21.52
C GLN A 176 8.86 17.60 22.21
N ARG A 177 9.87 17.04 21.53
CA ARG A 177 10.71 15.95 22.06
C ARG A 177 11.53 16.48 23.24
N LEU A 178 11.61 15.72 24.34
CA LEU A 178 12.32 16.17 25.55
C LEU A 178 13.85 16.18 25.39
N SER A 179 14.40 15.28 24.57
CA SER A 179 15.85 15.15 24.35
C SER A 179 16.39 16.26 23.46
N SER A 180 15.80 16.48 22.27
CA SER A 180 16.29 17.45 21.29
C SER A 180 15.61 18.81 21.35
N GLY A 181 14.37 18.88 21.88
CA GLY A 181 13.54 20.08 21.82
C GLY A 181 12.89 20.33 20.45
N ARG A 182 13.08 19.42 19.47
CA ARG A 182 12.43 19.47 18.15
C ARG A 182 10.92 19.42 18.31
N ILE A 183 10.25 20.27 17.54
CA ILE A 183 8.78 20.34 17.46
C ILE A 183 8.35 19.71 16.15
N TYR A 184 7.42 18.76 16.23
CA TYR A 184 6.85 18.06 15.07
C TYR A 184 5.37 17.74 15.29
N SER A 185 4.69 17.28 14.25
CA SER A 185 3.35 16.69 14.34
C SER A 185 3.40 15.29 13.78
N ALA A 186 2.74 14.35 14.44
CA ALA A 186 2.76 12.93 14.11
C ALA A 186 1.35 12.39 13.87
N PRO A 187 1.20 11.35 13.03
CA PRO A 187 -0.08 10.68 12.79
C PRO A 187 -0.44 9.74 13.97
N PHE A 188 -0.66 10.32 15.15
CA PHE A 188 -1.01 9.54 16.35
C PHE A 188 -2.30 8.72 16.15
N SER A 189 -2.30 7.48 16.62
CA SER A 189 -3.44 6.58 16.45
C SER A 189 -4.53 6.78 17.51
N ASN A 190 -5.75 6.39 17.13
CA ASN A 190 -6.94 6.35 17.99
C ASN A 190 -7.23 7.68 18.69
N ILE A 191 -7.13 8.79 17.95
CA ILE A 191 -7.58 10.09 18.43
C ILE A 191 -9.08 10.00 18.74
N GLN A 192 -9.43 10.20 20.00
CA GLN A 192 -10.80 10.22 20.52
C GLN A 192 -11.10 11.57 21.13
N GLU A 193 -12.05 12.29 20.54
CA GLU A 193 -12.49 13.59 21.01
C GLU A 193 -13.75 13.49 21.86
N ASP A 194 -13.65 13.87 23.13
CA ASP A 194 -14.79 14.10 24.01
C ASP A 194 -15.00 15.61 24.13
N LEU A 195 -15.80 16.15 23.21
CA LEU A 195 -16.10 17.59 23.17
C LEU A 195 -16.89 18.05 24.40
N ASP A 196 -17.69 17.17 25.00
CA ASP A 196 -18.49 17.47 26.19
C ASP A 196 -17.60 17.55 27.45
N ALA A 197 -16.63 16.65 27.57
CA ALA A 197 -15.62 16.70 28.63
C ALA A 197 -14.49 17.70 28.35
N GLY A 198 -14.38 18.21 27.12
CA GLY A 198 -13.29 19.08 26.66
C GLY A 198 -11.95 18.36 26.71
N ARG A 199 -11.87 17.15 26.13
CA ARG A 199 -10.65 16.32 26.16
C ARG A 199 -10.41 15.60 24.84
N VAL A 200 -9.15 15.37 24.52
CA VAL A 200 -8.72 14.51 23.40
C VAL A 200 -7.78 13.45 23.97
N THR A 201 -8.03 12.18 23.66
CA THR A 201 -7.15 11.05 24.01
C THR A 201 -6.56 10.44 22.76
N PHE A 202 -5.28 10.04 22.81
CA PHE A 202 -4.56 9.43 21.68
C PHE A 202 -3.43 8.53 22.18
N ARG A 203 -2.87 7.72 21.29
CA ARG A 203 -1.70 6.87 21.57
C ARG A 203 -0.39 7.51 21.09
N ALA A 204 0.65 7.38 21.91
CA ALA A 204 2.02 7.81 21.61
C ALA A 204 3.04 6.75 22.06
N THR A 205 4.27 6.84 21.55
CA THR A 205 5.39 5.93 21.87
C THR A 205 6.43 6.56 22.80
N GLU A 206 6.45 7.89 22.91
CA GLU A 206 7.37 8.64 23.77
C GLU A 206 6.66 9.68 24.66
N LEU A 207 7.28 10.03 25.79
CA LEU A 207 6.85 11.16 26.63
C LEU A 207 7.45 12.48 26.11
N GLY A 208 6.69 13.56 26.23
CA GLY A 208 6.96 14.82 25.53
C GLY A 208 6.17 16.00 26.10
N VAL A 209 6.33 17.15 25.46
CA VAL A 209 5.34 18.23 25.55
C VAL A 209 4.37 18.06 24.40
N PHE A 210 3.07 18.04 24.67
CA PHE A 210 2.05 17.91 23.64
C PHE A 210 1.06 19.07 23.72
N GLN A 211 0.59 19.54 22.56
CA GLN A 211 -0.39 20.61 22.48
C GLN A 211 -1.36 20.40 21.31
N LEU A 212 -2.65 20.61 21.59
CA LEU A 212 -3.69 20.59 20.57
C LEU A 212 -3.72 21.92 19.81
N ALA A 213 -3.81 21.83 18.49
CA ALA A 213 -3.95 22.98 17.62
C ALA A 213 -4.90 22.69 16.45
N VAL A 214 -5.33 23.77 15.79
CA VAL A 214 -6.06 23.73 14.53
C VAL A 214 -5.42 24.72 13.56
N ALA A 215 -5.45 24.43 12.26
CA ALA A 215 -4.97 25.39 11.28
C ALA A 215 -5.79 26.69 11.37
N ALA A 216 -5.14 27.85 11.20
CA ALA A 216 -5.82 29.14 11.35
C ALA A 216 -6.91 29.37 10.28
N ASN A 217 -6.80 28.68 9.14
CA ASN A 217 -7.79 28.67 8.07
C ASN A 217 -8.85 27.56 8.23
N ALA A 218 -8.79 26.71 9.28
CA ALA A 218 -9.77 25.65 9.48
C ALA A 218 -11.21 26.21 9.53
N GLY A 219 -12.15 25.55 8.86
CA GLY A 219 -13.54 26.00 8.72
C GLY A 219 -13.75 27.16 7.74
N GLN A 220 -12.69 27.67 7.09
CA GLN A 220 -12.84 28.68 6.02
C GLN A 220 -13.26 28.01 4.70
N PRO A 221 -14.14 28.65 3.92
CA PRO A 221 -14.54 28.11 2.63
C PRO A 221 -13.42 28.20 1.60
N TYR A 222 -13.25 27.16 0.78
CA TYR A 222 -12.37 27.14 -0.39
C TYR A 222 -13.07 26.51 -1.59
N GLN A 223 -12.58 26.79 -2.80
CA GLN A 223 -13.07 26.14 -4.01
C GLN A 223 -12.25 24.88 -4.28
N ARG A 224 -12.92 23.73 -4.38
CA ARG A 224 -12.33 22.47 -4.81
C ARG A 224 -12.81 22.14 -6.21
N HIS A 225 -11.88 21.89 -7.12
CA HIS A 225 -12.21 21.33 -8.42
C HIS A 225 -12.47 19.83 -8.27
N MET A 226 -13.71 19.39 -8.47
CA MET A 226 -14.08 17.98 -8.36
C MET A 226 -14.12 17.34 -9.74
N THR A 227 -13.40 16.25 -9.92
CA THR A 227 -13.40 15.39 -11.12
C THR A 227 -14.53 14.36 -11.11
N TYR A 228 -15.06 14.05 -9.93
CA TYR A 228 -16.00 12.95 -9.65
C TYR A 228 -15.44 11.57 -9.97
N ARG A 229 -14.13 11.42 -9.81
CA ARG A 229 -13.40 10.18 -10.05
C ARG A 229 -12.61 9.81 -8.82
N SER A 230 -12.66 8.54 -8.46
CA SER A 230 -11.78 7.96 -7.44
C SER A 230 -11.08 6.75 -8.03
N ILE A 231 -9.81 6.59 -7.70
CA ILE A 231 -9.04 5.38 -8.00
C ILE A 231 -8.86 4.60 -6.70
N THR A 232 -9.02 3.29 -6.76
CA THR A 232 -8.80 2.43 -5.61
C THR A 232 -8.31 1.07 -6.05
N GLY A 233 -7.73 0.29 -5.14
CA GLY A 233 -7.44 -1.11 -5.42
C GLY A 233 -7.28 -1.98 -4.19
N ILE A 234 -7.07 -3.27 -4.45
CA ILE A 234 -6.88 -4.32 -3.44
C ILE A 234 -5.55 -5.01 -3.71
N SER A 235 -4.79 -5.34 -2.67
CA SER A 235 -3.50 -6.03 -2.81
C SER A 235 -2.55 -5.28 -3.77
N MET A 236 -2.10 -5.90 -4.86
CA MET A 236 -1.28 -5.21 -5.88
C MET A 236 -1.98 -4.04 -6.55
N GLY A 237 -3.28 -4.13 -6.80
CA GLY A 237 -4.07 -3.01 -7.32
C GLY A 237 -4.11 -1.82 -6.36
N ALA A 238 -3.96 -2.04 -5.04
CA ALA A 238 -3.89 -0.95 -4.06
C ALA A 238 -2.57 -0.17 -4.17
N GLY A 239 -1.45 -0.89 -4.34
CA GLY A 239 -0.15 -0.27 -4.64
C GLY A 239 -0.23 0.53 -5.94
N ALA A 240 -0.76 -0.06 -7.01
CA ALA A 240 -0.94 0.63 -8.28
C ALA A 240 -1.84 1.87 -8.21
N ALA A 241 -2.93 1.81 -7.42
CA ALA A 241 -3.82 2.95 -7.21
C ALA A 241 -3.09 4.13 -6.53
N LEU A 242 -2.18 3.83 -5.57
CA LEU A 242 -1.33 4.84 -4.93
C LEU A 242 -0.31 5.41 -5.92
N MET A 243 0.43 4.57 -6.63
CA MET A 243 1.42 4.96 -7.64
C MET A 243 0.80 5.87 -8.72
N THR A 244 -0.31 5.44 -9.30
CA THR A 244 -1.02 6.18 -10.36
C THR A 244 -1.67 7.45 -9.80
N GLY A 245 -2.38 7.34 -8.68
CA GLY A 245 -3.14 8.45 -8.11
C GLY A 245 -2.24 9.60 -7.65
N LEU A 246 -1.10 9.31 -7.02
CA LEU A 246 -0.17 10.33 -6.53
C LEU A 246 0.64 10.98 -7.65
N ARG A 247 0.95 10.27 -8.75
CA ARG A 247 1.60 10.88 -9.93
C ARG A 247 0.64 11.71 -10.78
N PHE A 248 -0.66 11.44 -10.69
CA PHE A 248 -1.71 12.13 -11.46
C PHE A 248 -2.81 12.70 -10.55
N PRO A 249 -2.48 13.59 -9.59
CA PRO A 249 -3.41 14.07 -8.56
C PRO A 249 -4.60 14.86 -9.14
N ASP A 250 -4.43 15.50 -10.31
CA ASP A 250 -5.51 16.25 -10.99
C ASP A 250 -6.56 15.35 -11.67
N LYS A 251 -6.35 14.03 -11.71
CA LYS A 251 -7.24 13.07 -12.39
C LYS A 251 -8.27 12.45 -11.45
N PHE A 252 -8.03 12.49 -10.14
CA PHE A 252 -8.81 11.80 -9.13
C PHE A 252 -9.02 12.70 -7.91
N ASP A 253 -10.22 12.67 -7.35
CA ASP A 253 -10.53 13.37 -6.10
C ASP A 253 -10.01 12.61 -4.89
N SER A 254 -9.83 11.29 -5.03
CA SER A 254 -9.39 10.42 -3.94
C SER A 254 -8.78 9.11 -4.40
N ILE A 255 -7.95 8.56 -3.50
CA ILE A 255 -7.23 7.30 -3.64
C ILE A 255 -7.61 6.37 -2.49
N GLY A 256 -7.99 5.14 -2.81
CA GLY A 256 -8.18 4.06 -1.84
C GLY A 256 -7.15 2.94 -2.02
N ALA A 257 -6.61 2.42 -0.93
CA ALA A 257 -5.67 1.30 -0.95
C ALA A 257 -6.06 0.28 0.12
N LEU A 258 -6.57 -0.88 -0.32
CA LEU A 258 -6.96 -1.97 0.56
C LEU A 258 -5.85 -3.02 0.65
N GLY A 259 -4.84 -2.76 1.48
CA GLY A 259 -3.61 -3.54 1.64
C GLY A 259 -2.81 -3.58 0.35
N GLY A 260 -1.59 -3.08 0.32
CA GLY A 260 -0.78 -3.08 -0.90
C GLY A 260 0.60 -2.50 -0.70
N ALA A 261 1.36 -2.47 -1.78
CA ALA A 261 2.69 -1.89 -1.82
C ALA A 261 2.65 -0.36 -1.73
N ALA A 262 2.35 0.15 -0.54
CA ALA A 262 2.19 1.58 -0.27
C ALA A 262 3.53 2.32 -0.15
N ASP A 263 4.63 1.59 0.03
CA ASP A 263 5.98 2.15 0.05
C ASP A 263 6.97 1.16 -0.55
N TRP A 264 7.47 1.44 -1.76
CA TRP A 264 8.42 0.56 -2.44
C TRP A 264 9.84 0.66 -1.88
N ILE A 265 10.18 1.71 -1.14
CA ILE A 265 11.53 1.86 -0.59
C ILE A 265 11.72 0.88 0.55
N TYR A 266 10.79 0.87 1.51
CA TYR A 266 10.74 -0.13 2.56
C TYR A 266 10.57 -1.55 1.99
N LEU A 267 9.65 -1.76 1.03
CA LEU A 267 9.42 -3.09 0.48
C LEU A 267 10.61 -3.64 -0.30
N SER A 268 11.30 -2.82 -1.09
CA SER A 268 12.51 -3.28 -1.79
C SER A 268 13.63 -3.63 -0.80
N HIS A 269 13.80 -2.87 0.29
CA HIS A 269 14.73 -3.23 1.35
C HIS A 269 14.34 -4.56 2.04
N TYR A 270 13.07 -4.68 2.46
CA TYR A 270 12.53 -5.88 3.08
C TYR A 270 12.68 -7.12 2.18
N LEU A 271 12.33 -6.99 0.89
CA LEU A 271 12.48 -8.07 -0.09
C LEU A 271 13.95 -8.41 -0.34
N ARG A 272 14.83 -7.42 -0.51
CA ARG A 272 16.28 -7.66 -0.69
C ARG A 272 16.83 -8.41 0.51
N ASP A 273 16.68 -7.88 1.72
CA ASP A 273 17.43 -8.34 2.90
C ASP A 273 16.79 -9.50 3.65
N GLN A 274 15.47 -9.61 3.59
CA GLN A 274 14.73 -10.70 4.23
C GLN A 274 14.13 -11.65 3.20
N GLY A 275 13.46 -11.16 2.17
CA GLY A 275 12.87 -12.03 1.14
C GLY A 275 13.89 -12.85 0.35
N LEU A 276 15.02 -12.22 -0.02
CA LEU A 276 16.05 -12.79 -0.88
C LEU A 276 17.35 -13.09 -0.13
N GLY A 277 17.50 -12.58 1.10
CA GLY A 277 18.65 -12.82 1.97
C GLY A 277 18.48 -14.01 2.91
N GLY A 278 19.18 -13.94 4.04
CA GLY A 278 19.18 -14.98 5.09
C GLY A 278 20.32 -15.99 5.02
N PHE A 279 21.38 -15.69 4.26
CA PHE A 279 22.59 -16.51 4.16
C PHE A 279 23.73 -15.86 4.95
N CYS A 280 24.53 -16.70 5.61
CA CYS A 280 25.68 -16.24 6.37
C CYS A 280 26.87 -15.91 5.47
N ASN A 281 27.54 -14.79 5.77
CA ASN A 281 28.82 -14.43 5.17
C ASN A 281 29.98 -15.27 5.76
N ALA A 282 31.18 -15.09 5.20
CA ALA A 282 32.40 -15.69 5.73
C ALA A 282 32.52 -15.51 7.27
N PRO A 283 32.99 -16.52 8.03
CA PRO A 283 33.54 -17.80 7.60
C PRO A 283 32.50 -18.94 7.50
N ALA A 284 31.22 -18.65 7.73
CA ALA A 284 30.14 -19.64 7.71
C ALA A 284 29.34 -19.57 6.41
N PHE A 285 30.03 -19.39 5.28
CA PHE A 285 29.43 -19.23 3.94
C PHE A 285 28.28 -20.19 3.71
N GLY A 286 27.14 -19.64 3.31
CA GLY A 286 26.00 -20.42 2.89
C GLY A 286 25.15 -21.00 4.03
N ALA A 287 25.59 -20.95 5.29
CA ALA A 287 24.74 -21.37 6.39
C ALA A 287 23.50 -20.46 6.49
N ASN A 288 22.37 -21.03 6.93
CA ASN A 288 21.18 -20.24 7.25
C ASN A 288 21.47 -19.31 8.44
N CYS A 289 21.46 -18.00 8.18
CA CYS A 289 21.56 -16.97 9.20
C CYS A 289 20.15 -16.52 9.59
N PRO A 290 19.87 -16.32 10.90
CA PRO A 290 18.59 -15.76 11.31
C PRO A 290 18.39 -14.41 10.61
N PRO A 291 17.17 -14.10 10.15
CA PRO A 291 16.87 -12.78 9.61
C PRO A 291 17.15 -11.70 10.68
N PRO A 292 17.40 -10.45 10.26
CA PRO A 292 17.52 -9.32 11.18
C PRO A 292 16.35 -9.27 12.16
N LEU A 293 16.58 -8.74 13.37
CA LEU A 293 15.50 -8.53 14.34
C LEU A 293 14.50 -7.51 13.78
N HIS A 294 13.20 -7.73 14.02
CA HIS A 294 12.14 -6.76 13.72
C HIS A 294 12.51 -5.37 14.25
N THR A 295 12.46 -4.38 13.36
CA THR A 295 12.74 -2.98 13.67
C THR A 295 11.44 -2.20 13.91
N GLN A 296 10.33 -2.68 13.34
CA GLN A 296 9.04 -2.01 13.42
C GLN A 296 7.94 -2.90 14.03
N GLU A 297 6.86 -2.28 14.50
CA GLU A 297 5.68 -2.99 15.00
C GLU A 297 5.04 -3.80 13.86
N HIS A 298 4.64 -5.05 14.14
CA HIS A 298 4.01 -6.01 13.21
C HIS A 298 4.84 -6.41 11.99
N GLU A 299 6.05 -5.87 11.82
CA GLU A 299 6.99 -6.33 10.79
C GLU A 299 7.20 -7.83 10.93
N LEU A 300 6.83 -8.61 9.91
CA LEU A 300 7.16 -10.02 9.84
C LEU A 300 8.56 -10.17 9.26
N SER A 301 9.22 -11.27 9.62
CA SER A 301 10.53 -11.61 9.09
C SER A 301 10.48 -12.91 8.30
N MET A 302 11.28 -12.94 7.24
CA MET A 302 11.45 -14.12 6.38
C MET A 302 12.90 -14.24 5.92
N SER A 303 13.22 -15.36 5.29
CA SER A 303 14.47 -15.60 4.56
C SER A 303 14.16 -16.25 3.22
N PHE A 304 15.09 -16.26 2.27
CA PHE A 304 14.88 -16.98 0.99
C PHE A 304 14.48 -18.44 1.22
N ASN A 305 15.10 -19.09 2.21
CA ASN A 305 14.82 -20.49 2.56
C ASN A 305 13.60 -20.70 3.47
N GLY A 306 12.97 -19.62 3.94
CA GLY A 306 11.86 -19.67 4.89
C GLY A 306 10.92 -18.50 4.69
N TRP A 307 10.17 -18.52 3.58
CA TRP A 307 9.15 -17.51 3.33
C TRP A 307 7.95 -17.70 4.24
N HIS A 308 7.36 -16.59 4.65
CA HIS A 308 6.21 -16.62 5.53
C HIS A 308 4.98 -17.18 4.78
N SER A 309 4.51 -18.36 5.20
CA SER A 309 3.29 -18.99 4.68
C SER A 309 2.39 -19.42 5.85
N PRO A 310 1.41 -18.58 6.25
CA PRO A 310 0.59 -18.84 7.42
C PRO A 310 -0.41 -20.00 7.20
N SER A 311 -0.60 -20.84 8.21
CA SER A 311 -1.62 -21.92 8.20
C SER A 311 -3.05 -21.40 8.40
N GLY A 312 -4.05 -22.15 7.91
CA GLY A 312 -5.49 -21.85 8.05
C GLY A 312 -6.23 -21.79 6.70
N GLU A 313 -7.54 -21.50 6.72
CA GLU A 313 -8.26 -21.18 5.47
C GLU A 313 -7.73 -19.87 4.87
N GLY A 314 -7.74 -19.78 3.54
CA GLY A 314 -7.07 -18.75 2.73
C GLY A 314 -7.56 -17.33 2.97
N ASN A 315 -6.64 -16.47 3.38
CA ASN A 315 -6.92 -15.06 3.67
C ASN A 315 -6.34 -14.16 2.58
N GLY A 316 -6.57 -14.53 1.30
CA GLY A 316 -6.13 -13.77 0.12
C GLY A 316 -5.43 -14.56 -0.98
N GLY A 317 -4.98 -15.79 -0.67
CA GLY A 317 -4.30 -16.70 -1.60
C GLY A 317 -3.60 -17.82 -0.83
N SER A 318 -3.10 -18.83 -1.54
CA SER A 318 -2.05 -19.74 -1.04
C SER A 318 -0.73 -19.24 -1.59
N PHE A 319 0.07 -18.56 -0.78
CA PHE A 319 1.40 -18.08 -1.15
C PHE A 319 2.45 -19.13 -0.77
N ASP A 320 2.38 -20.26 -1.46
CA ASP A 320 3.45 -21.27 -1.39
C ASP A 320 4.70 -20.74 -2.12
N ARG A 321 5.80 -21.48 -2.02
CA ARG A 321 7.06 -21.09 -2.67
C ARG A 321 6.92 -20.85 -4.17
N THR A 322 6.10 -21.64 -4.86
CA THR A 322 5.84 -21.47 -6.30
C THR A 322 5.20 -20.10 -6.58
N GLU A 323 4.21 -19.68 -5.80
CA GLU A 323 3.59 -18.36 -6.00
C GLU A 323 4.53 -17.20 -5.63
N TYR A 324 5.42 -17.34 -4.64
CA TYR A 324 6.47 -16.32 -4.39
C TYR A 324 7.42 -16.14 -5.58
N VAL A 325 7.89 -17.24 -6.17
CA VAL A 325 8.77 -17.20 -7.36
C VAL A 325 8.08 -16.47 -8.51
N ARG A 326 6.80 -16.75 -8.75
CA ARG A 326 6.01 -16.06 -9.77
C ARG A 326 5.87 -14.57 -9.47
N ILE A 327 5.63 -14.19 -8.21
CA ILE A 327 5.58 -12.78 -7.81
C ILE A 327 6.91 -12.08 -8.12
N PHE A 328 8.07 -12.71 -7.86
CA PHE A 328 9.37 -12.10 -8.19
C PHE A 328 9.57 -11.93 -9.70
N ARG A 329 9.15 -12.91 -10.51
CA ARG A 329 9.17 -12.82 -11.97
C ARG A 329 8.27 -11.68 -12.45
N ASP A 330 7.06 -11.59 -11.91
CA ASP A 330 6.08 -10.60 -12.31
C ASP A 330 6.52 -9.18 -11.89
N LEU A 331 7.17 -9.02 -10.73
CA LEU A 331 7.82 -7.77 -10.34
C LEU A 331 8.92 -7.35 -11.32
N ALA A 332 9.74 -8.31 -11.77
CA ALA A 332 10.79 -8.02 -12.73
C ALA A 332 10.24 -7.69 -14.13
N TYR A 333 9.11 -8.25 -14.55
CA TYR A 333 8.44 -7.83 -15.79
C TYR A 333 7.92 -6.39 -15.69
N ALA A 334 7.29 -6.06 -14.56
CA ALA A 334 6.70 -4.74 -14.33
C ALA A 334 7.77 -3.64 -14.19
N PHE A 335 8.75 -3.86 -13.32
CA PHE A 335 9.68 -2.82 -12.87
C PHE A 335 11.14 -3.05 -13.27
N GLY A 336 11.44 -4.25 -13.78
CA GLY A 336 12.80 -4.67 -14.10
C GLY A 336 13.44 -5.41 -12.94
N ASN A 337 14.51 -6.13 -13.25
CA ASN A 337 15.29 -6.88 -12.30
C ASN A 337 16.08 -5.92 -11.38
N THR A 338 15.63 -5.82 -10.13
CA THR A 338 16.24 -4.95 -9.12
C THR A 338 17.39 -5.62 -8.38
N THR A 339 17.70 -6.88 -8.63
CA THR A 339 18.74 -7.66 -7.94
C THR A 339 19.96 -7.92 -8.81
N SER A 340 19.87 -7.67 -10.11
CA SER A 340 20.99 -7.73 -11.06
C SER A 340 20.71 -6.79 -12.22
N TYR A 341 21.63 -5.88 -12.53
CA TYR A 341 21.48 -4.99 -13.66
C TYR A 341 22.08 -5.61 -14.92
N ASN A 342 21.27 -5.70 -15.97
CA ASN A 342 21.69 -6.20 -17.27
C ASN A 342 21.39 -5.19 -18.38
N PRO A 343 22.41 -4.60 -19.02
CA PRO A 343 22.19 -3.62 -20.09
C PRO A 343 21.58 -4.22 -21.36
N GLU A 344 21.58 -5.55 -21.52
CA GLU A 344 20.97 -6.24 -22.66
C GLU A 344 19.51 -6.65 -22.43
N SER A 345 19.01 -6.58 -21.20
CA SER A 345 17.60 -6.86 -20.88
C SER A 345 17.27 -6.33 -19.48
N PRO A 346 16.17 -5.57 -19.32
CA PRO A 346 15.77 -5.12 -17.99
C PRO A 346 15.23 -6.27 -17.11
N TYR A 347 14.95 -7.46 -17.66
CA TYR A 347 14.40 -8.61 -16.93
C TYR A 347 15.46 -9.65 -16.51
N ARG A 348 16.35 -10.03 -17.43
CA ARG A 348 17.28 -11.14 -17.21
C ARG A 348 18.46 -10.74 -16.32
N PRO A 349 18.94 -11.60 -15.42
CA PRO A 349 20.18 -11.36 -14.69
C PRO A 349 21.38 -11.14 -15.63
N ALA A 350 22.37 -10.40 -15.15
CA ALA A 350 23.60 -10.14 -15.89
C ALA A 350 24.26 -11.44 -16.34
N GLY A 351 24.63 -11.51 -17.63
CA GLY A 351 25.29 -12.69 -18.22
C GLY A 351 24.37 -13.81 -18.69
N VAL A 352 23.09 -13.83 -18.31
CA VAL A 352 22.14 -14.85 -18.77
C VAL A 352 21.68 -14.53 -20.20
N PRO A 353 21.95 -15.37 -21.21
CA PRO A 353 21.58 -15.11 -22.60
C PRO A 353 20.08 -15.30 -22.83
N ARG A 354 19.51 -14.59 -23.81
CA ARG A 354 18.08 -14.71 -24.16
C ARG A 354 17.69 -16.16 -24.49
N SER A 355 18.61 -16.89 -25.14
CA SER A 355 18.41 -18.30 -25.45
C SER A 355 18.16 -19.19 -24.23
N GLU A 356 18.59 -18.78 -23.03
CA GLU A 356 18.29 -19.52 -21.80
C GLU A 356 16.83 -19.34 -21.37
N LEU A 357 16.30 -18.11 -21.44
CA LEU A 357 14.90 -17.82 -21.10
C LEU A 357 13.91 -18.48 -22.08
N LEU A 358 14.32 -18.68 -23.34
CA LEU A 358 13.51 -19.34 -24.36
C LEU A 358 13.54 -20.88 -24.27
N ARG A 359 14.39 -21.47 -23.42
CA ARG A 359 14.38 -22.93 -23.23
C ARG A 359 13.12 -23.34 -22.47
N PRO A 360 12.52 -24.51 -22.78
CA PRO A 360 11.40 -25.02 -22.01
C PRO A 360 11.76 -25.14 -20.53
N GLU A 361 10.87 -24.69 -19.64
CA GLU A 361 11.12 -24.68 -18.18
C GLU A 361 11.48 -26.07 -17.65
N ALA A 362 10.75 -27.10 -18.10
CA ALA A 362 11.04 -28.48 -17.77
C ALA A 362 12.45 -28.95 -18.18
N GLU A 363 13.10 -28.28 -19.15
CA GLU A 363 14.50 -28.56 -19.53
C GLU A 363 15.52 -27.77 -18.70
N ARG A 364 15.15 -26.57 -18.23
CA ARG A 364 15.99 -25.73 -17.35
C ARG A 364 16.03 -26.30 -15.94
N CYS A 365 14.89 -26.80 -15.46
CA CYS A 365 14.73 -27.42 -14.15
C CYS A 365 15.07 -28.92 -14.13
N LEU A 366 15.78 -29.42 -15.14
CA LEU A 366 16.33 -30.77 -15.07
C LEU A 366 17.46 -30.80 -14.05
N GLU A 367 17.30 -31.63 -13.01
CA GLU A 367 18.34 -31.95 -12.04
C GLU A 367 19.38 -32.91 -12.63
N LEU A 368 20.01 -32.54 -13.75
CA LEU A 368 21.04 -33.31 -14.44
C LEU A 368 22.33 -32.49 -14.60
N PRO A 369 23.53 -33.08 -14.40
CA PRO A 369 24.76 -32.35 -14.59
C PRO A 369 24.91 -31.75 -15.99
N GLY A 370 25.13 -30.45 -16.07
CA GLY A 370 25.37 -29.71 -17.31
C GLY A 370 24.12 -29.30 -18.10
N THR A 371 22.92 -29.41 -17.53
CA THR A 371 21.69 -28.82 -18.10
C THR A 371 21.45 -27.39 -17.61
N THR A 372 21.95 -27.07 -16.42
CA THR A 372 21.86 -25.74 -15.81
C THR A 372 22.77 -24.75 -16.52
N PHE A 373 22.28 -23.52 -16.72
CA PHE A 373 23.13 -22.43 -17.18
C PHE A 373 24.10 -22.02 -16.08
N THR A 374 25.40 -21.96 -16.41
CA THR A 374 26.47 -21.69 -15.44
C THR A 374 27.47 -20.67 -16.00
N ILE A 375 27.71 -19.62 -15.22
CA ILE A 375 28.85 -18.71 -15.38
C ILE A 375 29.98 -19.29 -14.53
N ALA A 376 30.99 -19.88 -15.20
CA ALA A 376 31.97 -20.71 -14.51
C ALA A 376 32.86 -19.95 -13.50
N THR A 377 33.25 -18.72 -13.84
CA THR A 377 34.11 -17.83 -13.03
C THR A 377 33.96 -16.39 -13.51
N GLY A 378 34.39 -15.43 -12.70
CA GLY A 378 34.45 -14.00 -13.07
C GLY A 378 33.15 -13.24 -12.80
N TYR A 379 32.19 -13.88 -12.14
CA TYR A 379 31.04 -13.22 -11.55
C TYR A 379 31.40 -12.90 -10.09
N PHE A 380 31.61 -11.64 -9.77
CA PHE A 380 31.99 -11.19 -8.43
C PHE A 380 30.75 -10.82 -7.63
N ASP A 381 30.86 -10.94 -6.31
CA ASP A 381 29.85 -10.57 -5.31
C ASP A 381 30.57 -10.45 -3.96
N ASP A 382 30.47 -9.32 -3.29
CA ASP A 382 31.20 -9.01 -2.06
C ASP A 382 30.82 -9.91 -0.87
N GLU A 383 29.55 -10.34 -0.80
CA GLU A 383 29.01 -11.17 0.27
C GLU A 383 29.39 -12.66 0.12
N TYR A 384 29.34 -13.20 -1.10
CA TYR A 384 29.28 -14.64 -1.38
C TYR A 384 30.28 -15.14 -2.44
N ASN A 385 30.80 -14.29 -3.34
CA ASN A 385 31.81 -14.67 -4.34
C ASN A 385 32.90 -13.60 -4.58
N PRO A 386 33.62 -13.14 -3.53
CA PRO A 386 34.44 -11.93 -3.61
C PRO A 386 35.70 -12.06 -4.48
N ASP A 387 36.13 -13.29 -4.80
CA ASP A 387 37.25 -13.55 -5.71
C ASP A 387 36.80 -14.01 -7.10
N GLY A 388 35.48 -14.12 -7.32
CA GLY A 388 34.87 -14.56 -8.58
C GLY A 388 35.27 -15.98 -9.00
N THR A 389 35.78 -16.80 -8.08
CA THR A 389 36.28 -18.14 -8.41
C THR A 389 35.20 -19.21 -8.39
N LEU A 390 34.07 -18.96 -7.75
CA LEU A 390 32.96 -19.89 -7.64
C LEU A 390 32.04 -19.79 -8.87
N PRO A 391 31.46 -20.91 -9.33
CA PRO A 391 30.44 -20.88 -10.37
C PRO A 391 29.17 -20.17 -9.87
N VAL A 392 28.51 -19.46 -10.79
CA VAL A 392 27.21 -18.82 -10.55
C VAL A 392 26.20 -19.41 -11.53
N ILE A 393 25.04 -19.84 -11.03
CA ILE A 393 24.06 -20.63 -11.78
C ILE A 393 22.69 -19.96 -11.82
N ALA A 394 21.99 -20.16 -12.94
CA ALA A 394 20.53 -20.07 -12.95
C ALA A 394 19.97 -21.28 -12.19
N PHE A 395 18.80 -21.16 -11.57
CA PHE A 395 18.27 -22.25 -10.75
C PHE A 395 16.76 -22.31 -10.77
N CYS A 396 16.23 -23.42 -10.23
CA CYS A 396 14.81 -23.61 -10.03
C CYS A 396 14.51 -23.76 -8.54
N ASP A 397 13.29 -23.41 -8.18
CA ASP A 397 12.66 -23.62 -6.88
C ASP A 397 11.32 -24.32 -7.13
N GLY A 398 10.44 -24.45 -6.13
CA GLY A 398 9.15 -25.07 -6.40
C GLY A 398 8.37 -25.48 -5.16
N GLU A 399 8.23 -26.79 -4.96
CA GLU A 399 7.35 -27.36 -3.94
C GLU A 399 7.78 -26.98 -2.51
N ASP A 400 6.78 -26.73 -1.66
CA ASP A 400 6.99 -26.45 -0.24
C ASP A 400 7.65 -27.63 0.50
N GLY A 401 8.64 -27.30 1.33
CA GLY A 401 9.12 -28.11 2.44
C GLY A 401 8.14 -28.19 3.61
N ALA A 402 8.62 -28.67 4.75
CA ALA A 402 7.86 -28.70 6.00
C ALA A 402 8.60 -27.91 7.09
N PRO A 403 8.06 -26.78 7.60
CA PRO A 403 6.71 -26.23 7.33
C PRO A 403 6.58 -25.54 5.96
N ASN A 404 5.34 -25.23 5.55
CA ASN A 404 5.05 -24.55 4.28
C ASN A 404 5.85 -23.24 4.13
N GLY A 405 6.21 -22.89 2.88
CA GLY A 405 7.07 -21.75 2.55
C GLY A 405 8.58 -22.01 2.70
N PHE A 406 8.99 -23.14 3.30
CA PHE A 406 10.40 -23.47 3.49
C PHE A 406 10.99 -24.23 2.31
N PHE A 407 12.22 -23.88 1.96
CA PHE A 407 13.01 -24.61 0.96
C PHE A 407 13.45 -25.98 1.51
N ASP A 408 13.41 -27.01 0.67
CA ASP A 408 13.78 -28.39 1.05
C ASP A 408 14.39 -29.12 -0.15
N ASP A 409 15.69 -29.43 -0.05
CA ASP A 409 16.46 -30.11 -1.10
C ASP A 409 15.82 -31.45 -1.56
N SER A 410 14.96 -32.07 -0.74
CA SER A 410 14.30 -33.33 -1.08
C SER A 410 13.04 -33.18 -1.94
N LYS A 411 12.59 -31.94 -2.18
CA LYS A 411 11.40 -31.60 -2.97
C LYS A 411 11.72 -31.39 -4.43
N ALA A 412 10.66 -31.34 -5.25
CA ALA A 412 10.78 -31.01 -6.65
C ALA A 412 10.97 -29.49 -6.80
N HIS A 413 11.95 -29.10 -7.61
CA HIS A 413 12.24 -27.72 -7.96
C HIS A 413 11.94 -27.51 -9.46
N ASP A 414 10.66 -27.44 -9.80
CA ASP A 414 10.14 -27.42 -11.17
C ASP A 414 9.72 -26.03 -11.67
N GLU A 415 9.88 -24.98 -10.86
CA GLU A 415 9.62 -23.58 -11.22
C GLU A 415 10.95 -22.82 -11.36
N ALA A 416 11.23 -22.30 -12.55
CA ALA A 416 12.46 -21.58 -12.81
C ALA A 416 12.45 -20.19 -12.15
N VAL A 417 13.56 -19.85 -11.50
CA VAL A 417 13.77 -18.54 -10.87
C VAL A 417 14.58 -17.68 -11.84
N ASP A 418 13.96 -17.32 -12.97
CA ASP A 418 14.63 -16.69 -14.13
C ASP A 418 15.19 -15.27 -13.88
N VAL A 419 14.95 -14.72 -12.70
CA VAL A 419 15.32 -13.35 -12.30
C VAL A 419 16.42 -13.31 -11.24
N LEU A 420 16.87 -14.47 -10.74
CA LEU A 420 17.91 -14.56 -9.71
C LEU A 420 19.04 -15.49 -10.16
N LEU A 421 20.21 -15.31 -9.54
CA LEU A 421 21.36 -16.19 -9.67
C LEU A 421 21.80 -16.67 -8.30
N ALA A 422 22.33 -17.88 -8.23
CA ALA A 422 22.88 -18.46 -7.00
C ALA A 422 24.36 -18.83 -7.16
N VAL A 423 25.10 -18.77 -6.06
CA VAL A 423 26.50 -19.24 -6.03
C VAL A 423 26.50 -20.76 -5.77
N ASP A 424 27.03 -21.52 -6.72
CA ASP A 424 27.15 -22.98 -6.66
C ASP A 424 28.42 -23.35 -5.89
N LEU A 425 28.25 -23.62 -4.59
CA LEU A 425 29.34 -23.82 -3.65
C LEU A 425 30.01 -25.20 -3.79
N ASP A 426 29.25 -26.21 -4.21
CA ASP A 426 29.74 -27.58 -4.31
C ASP A 426 30.01 -28.05 -5.76
N GLY A 427 29.58 -27.27 -6.74
CA GLY A 427 29.85 -27.44 -8.16
C GLY A 427 28.96 -28.50 -8.83
N ASP A 428 27.82 -28.83 -8.24
CA ASP A 428 26.90 -29.85 -8.77
C ASP A 428 25.92 -29.30 -9.83
N GLY A 429 25.86 -27.97 -9.98
CA GLY A 429 25.01 -27.27 -10.93
C GLY A 429 23.54 -27.19 -10.49
N ARG A 430 23.25 -27.33 -9.20
CA ARG A 430 21.92 -27.23 -8.61
C ARG A 430 21.98 -26.36 -7.36
N ARG A 431 21.00 -25.48 -7.20
CA ARG A 431 20.89 -24.64 -6.01
C ARG A 431 20.44 -25.45 -4.79
N ASP A 432 21.31 -25.55 -3.79
CA ASP A 432 21.04 -26.18 -2.50
C ASP A 432 20.61 -25.17 -1.42
N ALA A 433 20.06 -25.66 -0.29
CA ALA A 433 19.65 -24.80 0.82
C ALA A 433 20.80 -23.91 1.36
N ASN A 434 22.05 -24.36 1.27
CA ASN A 434 23.19 -23.56 1.73
C ASN A 434 23.79 -22.67 0.63
N GLU A 435 23.16 -22.58 -0.53
CA GLU A 435 23.69 -21.80 -1.64
C GLU A 435 22.99 -20.45 -1.73
N PRO A 436 23.77 -19.36 -1.55
CA PRO A 436 23.21 -18.03 -1.44
C PRO A 436 22.77 -17.49 -2.80
N VAL A 437 21.76 -16.64 -2.74
CA VAL A 437 21.24 -15.90 -3.89
C VAL A 437 21.89 -14.51 -3.93
N ILE A 438 22.30 -14.09 -5.13
CA ILE A 438 23.01 -12.82 -5.38
C ILE A 438 22.02 -11.64 -5.41
N ARG A 439 22.41 -10.49 -4.84
CA ARG A 439 21.51 -9.34 -4.56
C ARG A 439 22.18 -7.98 -4.82
N ASN A 440 22.61 -7.77 -6.06
CA ASN A 440 23.38 -6.60 -6.51
C ASN A 440 22.44 -5.42 -6.83
N SER A 441 21.74 -4.93 -5.81
CA SER A 441 20.72 -3.87 -5.92
C SER A 441 21.29 -2.45 -5.87
N TYR A 442 22.42 -2.26 -5.20
CA TYR A 442 23.09 -0.97 -5.02
C TYR A 442 24.54 -1.18 -4.58
N GLU A 443 25.38 -0.17 -4.75
CA GLU A 443 26.75 -0.16 -4.23
C GLU A 443 26.77 -0.25 -2.68
N PRO A 444 27.81 -0.85 -2.07
CA PRO A 444 27.91 -0.90 -0.62
C PRO A 444 27.98 0.50 0.02
N TYR A 445 27.04 0.81 0.92
CA TYR A 445 27.03 2.02 1.74
C TYR A 445 26.68 1.71 3.19
N GLU A 446 27.02 2.64 4.08
CA GLU A 446 26.56 2.61 5.48
C GLU A 446 25.47 3.66 5.65
N ASP A 447 24.25 3.20 5.94
CA ASP A 447 23.07 4.02 6.27
C ASP A 447 23.26 4.62 7.68
N LEU A 448 24.01 5.73 7.72
CA LEU A 448 24.48 6.41 8.94
C LEU A 448 23.92 7.83 9.04
N GLY A 449 23.07 8.22 8.10
CA GLY A 449 22.59 9.58 7.99
C GLY A 449 23.60 10.56 7.38
N SER A 450 23.10 11.76 7.09
CA SER A 450 23.86 12.81 6.39
C SER A 450 25.10 13.31 7.16
N ASP A 451 25.19 13.03 8.46
CA ASP A 451 26.35 13.39 9.29
C ASP A 451 27.49 12.34 9.24
N GLY A 452 27.20 11.15 8.70
CA GLY A 452 28.13 10.05 8.50
C GLY A 452 28.54 9.31 9.78
N LEU A 453 27.76 9.41 10.86
CA LEU A 453 28.03 8.77 12.14
C LEU A 453 26.79 8.06 12.66
N ALA A 454 26.89 6.74 12.89
CA ALA A 454 25.83 6.05 13.62
C ALA A 454 25.57 6.72 14.98
N SER A 455 24.30 6.79 15.40
CA SER A 455 23.83 7.32 16.69
C SER A 455 24.72 6.93 17.89
N LYS A 456 25.15 5.66 17.97
CA LYS A 456 26.04 5.15 19.05
C LYS A 456 27.41 5.83 19.12
N SER A 457 27.86 6.42 18.03
CA SER A 457 29.15 7.10 17.87
C SER A 457 29.05 8.60 18.09
N GLU A 458 27.85 9.14 18.22
CA GLU A 458 27.61 10.57 18.35
C GLU A 458 27.88 11.11 19.76
N ALA A 459 28.18 12.41 19.79
CA ALA A 459 28.44 13.12 21.04
C ALA A 459 27.16 13.34 21.84
N GLY A 460 26.96 12.52 22.88
CA GLY A 460 25.81 12.65 23.77
C GLY A 460 24.86 11.46 23.71
N TYR A 461 25.22 10.39 22.98
CA TYR A 461 24.48 9.15 22.94
C TYR A 461 24.32 8.54 24.34
N ASP A 462 23.06 8.29 24.68
CA ASP A 462 22.66 7.47 25.81
C ASP A 462 21.42 6.66 25.39
N PRO A 463 21.48 5.32 25.42
CA PRO A 463 20.43 4.46 24.84
C PRO A 463 19.04 4.62 25.48
N MET A 464 18.94 5.33 26.61
CA MET A 464 17.70 5.51 27.36
C MET A 464 17.21 6.95 27.38
N SER A 465 18.12 7.91 27.50
CA SER A 465 17.79 9.33 27.68
C SER A 465 18.02 10.17 26.44
N ASN A 466 18.88 9.72 25.52
CA ASN A 466 19.18 10.39 24.26
C ASN A 466 19.72 9.37 23.23
N PRO A 467 18.86 8.46 22.73
CA PRO A 467 19.28 7.40 21.82
C PRO A 467 19.64 7.92 20.42
N ASP A 468 19.19 9.11 20.08
CA ASP A 468 19.32 9.78 18.78
C ASP A 468 19.82 11.23 19.01
N PRO A 469 21.14 11.44 19.25
CA PRO A 469 21.69 12.75 19.58
C PRO A 469 21.68 13.78 18.45
N ALA A 470 21.80 13.35 17.19
CA ALA A 470 21.75 14.18 15.99
C ALA A 470 20.31 14.47 15.53
N ASP A 471 19.32 13.73 16.05
CA ASP A 471 17.89 13.84 15.73
C ASP A 471 17.61 13.49 14.25
N ASP A 472 18.36 12.53 13.72
CA ASP A 472 18.33 12.06 12.34
C ASP A 472 18.05 10.56 12.18
N ASP A 473 17.83 9.81 13.27
CA ASP A 473 17.24 8.46 13.20
C ASP A 473 15.89 8.52 12.48
N TYR A 474 15.70 7.68 11.47
CA TYR A 474 14.45 7.54 10.75
C TYR A 474 13.39 6.80 11.60
N ASP A 475 12.21 7.41 11.71
CA ASP A 475 11.05 6.79 12.32
C ASP A 475 9.79 7.38 11.69
N TRP A 476 8.95 6.55 11.08
CA TRP A 476 7.76 7.02 10.35
C TRP A 476 6.82 7.88 11.21
N LEU A 477 6.79 7.65 12.54
CA LEU A 477 5.88 8.36 13.45
C LEU A 477 6.48 9.69 13.93
N THR A 478 7.76 9.70 14.30
CA THR A 478 8.39 10.81 15.04
C THR A 478 9.49 11.52 14.26
N ASN A 479 10.09 10.89 13.25
CA ASN A 479 11.09 11.48 12.38
C ASN A 479 11.06 10.92 10.94
N PRO A 480 9.98 11.17 10.18
CA PRO A 480 9.83 10.63 8.82
C PRO A 480 10.81 11.22 7.78
N HIS A 481 11.65 12.19 8.18
CA HIS A 481 12.73 12.75 7.38
C HIS A 481 14.12 12.41 7.94
N GLY A 482 14.21 11.51 8.92
CA GLY A 482 15.49 11.02 9.42
C GLY A 482 16.29 10.38 8.28
N SER A 483 17.60 10.60 8.32
CA SER A 483 18.55 10.05 7.35
C SER A 483 19.24 8.77 7.83
N GLU A 484 19.37 8.53 9.14
CA GLU A 484 19.94 7.28 9.65
C GLU A 484 18.87 6.17 9.69
N GLY A 485 19.12 5.06 9.02
CA GLY A 485 18.23 3.89 9.00
C GLY A 485 16.99 4.04 8.13
N ASN A 486 17.03 4.89 7.09
CA ASN A 486 15.91 5.15 6.20
C ASN A 486 15.92 4.29 4.91
N TRP A 487 16.93 3.43 4.76
CA TRP A 487 17.17 2.52 3.63
C TRP A 487 17.48 3.21 2.29
N LEU A 488 17.79 4.50 2.32
CA LEU A 488 18.21 5.29 1.19
C LEU A 488 19.66 5.75 1.38
N PHE A 489 20.33 6.04 0.28
CA PHE A 489 21.61 6.71 0.31
C PHE A 489 21.37 8.21 0.40
N ASP A 490 21.88 8.83 1.46
CA ASP A 490 21.82 10.26 1.70
C ASP A 490 23.16 10.96 1.43
N GLU A 491 23.11 12.21 0.95
CA GLU A 491 24.33 12.98 0.69
C GLU A 491 25.10 13.23 1.99
N GLY A 492 26.25 12.55 2.14
CA GLY A 492 27.09 12.62 3.33
C GLY A 492 27.51 11.24 3.83
N GLU A 493 26.74 10.22 3.46
CA GLU A 493 26.98 8.84 3.86
C GLU A 493 28.22 8.24 3.19
N PRO A 494 28.98 7.40 3.91
CA PRO A 494 30.10 6.68 3.33
C PRO A 494 29.60 5.55 2.43
N TYR A 495 30.07 5.54 1.18
CA TYR A 495 29.86 4.45 0.24
C TYR A 495 31.17 4.00 -0.41
N GLN A 496 31.13 2.82 -1.01
CA GLN A 496 32.23 2.22 -1.75
C GLN A 496 31.88 2.23 -3.24
N ASP A 497 32.59 3.04 -4.02
CA ASP A 497 32.48 3.16 -5.49
C ASP A 497 33.11 1.93 -6.18
N PHE A 498 32.57 0.75 -5.83
CA PHE A 498 33.02 -0.58 -6.24
C PHE A 498 32.02 -1.25 -7.20
N GLY A 499 31.03 -0.49 -7.67
CA GLY A 499 29.96 -1.04 -8.51
C GLY A 499 28.98 -1.91 -7.73
N LEU A 500 27.94 -2.37 -8.44
CA LEU A 500 26.85 -3.14 -7.85
C LEU A 500 27.29 -4.51 -7.32
N ASP A 501 28.43 -5.04 -7.78
CA ASP A 501 28.99 -6.29 -7.24
C ASP A 501 29.75 -6.12 -5.91
N GLY A 502 30.05 -4.87 -5.53
CA GLY A 502 30.70 -4.50 -4.27
C GLY A 502 32.19 -4.85 -4.16
N VAL A 503 32.85 -5.25 -5.25
CA VAL A 503 34.24 -5.71 -5.24
C VAL A 503 35.17 -4.74 -5.98
N GLU A 504 36.14 -4.16 -5.27
CA GLU A 504 37.11 -3.24 -5.89
C GLU A 504 37.91 -3.90 -7.04
N GLY A 505 37.99 -3.21 -8.18
CA GLY A 505 38.82 -3.57 -9.32
C GLY A 505 38.17 -4.52 -10.32
N THR A 506 36.84 -4.61 -10.34
CA THR A 506 36.04 -5.48 -11.21
C THR A 506 35.38 -4.73 -12.37
N SER A 507 35.67 -3.45 -12.60
CA SER A 507 35.04 -2.59 -13.63
C SER A 507 35.14 -3.09 -15.09
N ASP A 508 36.07 -4.00 -15.38
CA ASP A 508 36.18 -4.69 -16.67
C ASP A 508 35.24 -5.93 -16.77
N SER A 509 34.59 -6.30 -15.66
CA SER A 509 33.60 -7.38 -15.56
C SER A 509 32.34 -6.99 -16.34
N PRO A 510 31.80 -7.89 -17.19
CA PRO A 510 30.55 -7.62 -17.90
C PRO A 510 29.31 -7.71 -16.99
N TYR A 511 29.48 -8.06 -15.70
CA TYR A 511 28.41 -8.24 -14.74
C TYR A 511 28.33 -7.10 -13.71
N ASP A 512 29.29 -6.16 -13.77
CA ASP A 512 29.36 -5.03 -12.85
C ASP A 512 28.86 -3.74 -13.51
N PHE A 513 28.33 -2.84 -12.68
CA PHE A 513 27.82 -1.54 -13.07
C PHE A 513 28.16 -0.51 -12.00
N GLY A 514 28.68 0.63 -12.41
CA GLY A 514 28.89 1.79 -11.53
C GLY A 514 30.33 2.04 -11.14
N GLU A 515 31.20 1.02 -11.08
CA GLU A 515 32.52 1.17 -10.46
C GLU A 515 33.39 2.32 -11.03
N GLY A 516 33.97 3.09 -10.10
CA GLY A 516 35.02 4.07 -10.35
C GLY A 516 34.51 5.38 -10.97
N ASN A 517 33.22 5.66 -10.84
CA ASN A 517 32.59 6.83 -11.45
C ASN A 517 32.42 8.03 -10.51
N ALA A 518 32.81 7.87 -9.24
CA ALA A 518 32.75 8.86 -8.17
C ALA A 518 31.34 9.35 -7.81
N LYS A 519 30.32 8.49 -7.96
CA LYS A 519 28.96 8.68 -7.44
C LYS A 519 28.43 7.34 -6.91
N PHE A 520 27.52 7.42 -5.95
CA PHE A 520 26.76 6.25 -5.51
C PHE A 520 25.81 5.78 -6.63
N ASP A 521 25.77 4.47 -6.88
CA ASP A 521 24.87 3.86 -7.84
C ASP A 521 23.87 2.89 -7.22
N TYR A 522 22.60 3.12 -7.56
CA TYR A 522 21.57 2.09 -7.52
C TYR A 522 21.60 1.27 -8.80
N ASN A 523 21.09 0.04 -8.73
CA ASN A 523 20.60 -0.66 -9.91
C ASN A 523 19.58 0.27 -10.63
N PRO A 524 19.76 0.56 -11.93
CA PRO A 524 18.87 1.46 -12.68
C PRO A 524 17.38 1.08 -12.63
N ASN A 525 17.04 -0.20 -12.56
CA ASN A 525 15.65 -0.65 -12.42
C ASN A 525 15.09 -0.33 -11.03
N LEU A 526 15.91 -0.49 -9.98
CA LEU A 526 15.54 -0.11 -8.61
C LEU A 526 15.35 1.40 -8.49
N GLN A 527 16.25 2.18 -9.09
CA GLN A 527 16.11 3.63 -9.13
C GLN A 527 14.79 4.06 -9.78
N LYS A 528 14.43 3.46 -10.93
CA LYS A 528 13.16 3.71 -11.59
C LYS A 528 11.96 3.36 -10.68
N LEU A 529 12.02 2.22 -9.99
CA LEU A 529 10.96 1.82 -9.06
C LEU A 529 10.80 2.84 -7.92
N PHE A 530 11.90 3.36 -7.37
CA PHE A 530 11.85 4.39 -6.34
C PHE A 530 11.30 5.72 -6.87
N GLU A 531 11.71 6.15 -8.07
CA GLU A 531 11.19 7.35 -8.74
C GLU A 531 9.66 7.31 -8.92
N GLU A 532 9.08 6.12 -9.03
CA GLU A 532 7.64 5.93 -9.14
C GLU A 532 6.95 5.67 -7.79
N SER A 533 7.71 5.37 -6.71
CA SER A 533 7.21 4.98 -5.39
C SER A 533 6.20 5.99 -4.81
N PRO A 534 5.17 5.55 -4.04
CA PRO A 534 4.16 6.47 -3.51
C PRO A 534 4.76 7.52 -2.57
N ARG A 535 5.76 7.16 -1.76
CA ARG A 535 6.42 8.09 -0.82
C ARG A 535 7.12 9.24 -1.52
N TRP A 536 7.98 8.97 -2.50
CA TRP A 536 8.63 10.04 -3.28
C TRP A 536 7.66 10.81 -4.16
N SER A 537 6.66 10.14 -4.75
CA SER A 537 5.60 10.82 -5.51
C SER A 537 4.85 11.83 -4.65
N LEU A 538 4.56 11.46 -3.40
CA LEU A 538 3.91 12.32 -2.41
C LEU A 538 4.79 13.49 -1.97
N GLU A 539 6.07 13.26 -1.69
CA GLU A 539 7.04 14.30 -1.32
C GLU A 539 7.30 15.30 -2.46
N ALA A 540 7.14 14.85 -3.71
CA ALA A 540 7.25 15.70 -4.90
C ALA A 540 5.97 16.50 -5.20
N LEU A 541 4.85 16.25 -4.51
CA LEU A 541 3.61 17.00 -4.74
C LEU A 541 3.74 18.46 -4.32
N ASP A 542 3.13 19.35 -5.11
CA ASP A 542 2.90 20.72 -4.66
C ASP A 542 1.93 20.70 -3.45
N PRO A 543 2.18 21.51 -2.40
CA PRO A 543 1.30 21.57 -1.23
C PRO A 543 -0.18 21.81 -1.53
N ASP A 544 -0.50 22.56 -2.59
CA ASP A 544 -1.89 22.78 -3.00
C ASP A 544 -2.53 21.52 -3.60
N ALA A 545 -1.75 20.68 -4.31
CA ALA A 545 -2.24 19.42 -4.85
C ALA A 545 -2.65 18.45 -3.73
N LEU A 546 -1.88 18.41 -2.64
CA LEU A 546 -2.18 17.55 -1.49
C LEU A 546 -3.50 17.94 -0.82
N ASN A 547 -3.81 19.24 -0.71
CA ASN A 547 -5.06 19.75 -0.14
C ASN A 547 -6.32 19.33 -0.93
N HIS A 548 -6.15 18.88 -2.18
CA HIS A 548 -7.26 18.49 -3.06
C HIS A 548 -7.43 16.98 -3.20
N LEU A 549 -6.52 16.19 -2.61
CA LEU A 549 -6.50 14.75 -2.70
C LEU A 549 -6.87 14.12 -1.35
N THR A 550 -7.77 13.14 -1.36
CA THR A 550 -8.15 12.39 -0.16
C THR A 550 -7.60 10.97 -0.23
N LEU A 551 -6.97 10.49 0.84
CA LEU A 551 -6.34 9.16 0.88
C LEU A 551 -7.01 8.28 1.93
N TYR A 552 -7.31 7.04 1.56
CA TYR A 552 -7.67 5.97 2.48
C TYR A 552 -6.73 4.79 2.26
N VAL A 553 -5.97 4.41 3.27
CA VAL A 553 -5.04 3.28 3.22
C VAL A 553 -5.35 2.35 4.38
N ASP A 554 -5.36 1.04 4.13
CA ASP A 554 -5.46 0.04 5.18
C ASP A 554 -4.37 -1.04 5.12
N GLY A 555 -4.14 -1.71 6.24
CA GLY A 555 -3.16 -2.79 6.36
C GLY A 555 -3.47 -3.73 7.52
N GLY A 556 -3.23 -5.02 7.31
CA GLY A 556 -3.44 -6.05 8.32
C GLY A 556 -2.20 -6.23 9.19
N VAL A 557 -2.37 -6.32 10.51
CA VAL A 557 -1.27 -6.46 11.49
C VAL A 557 -0.50 -7.80 11.42
N ARG A 558 -0.87 -8.68 10.48
CA ARG A 558 -0.24 -9.99 10.17
C ARG A 558 -0.20 -10.23 8.66
N ASP A 559 -0.13 -9.17 7.87
CA ASP A 559 -0.02 -9.25 6.42
C ASP A 559 1.33 -9.89 6.04
N LEU A 560 1.32 -10.91 5.17
CA LEU A 560 2.54 -11.66 4.82
C LEU A 560 3.58 -10.83 4.05
N PHE A 561 3.17 -9.71 3.45
CA PHE A 561 4.03 -8.77 2.74
C PHE A 561 4.30 -7.50 3.55
N ASN A 562 3.93 -7.46 4.84
CA ASN A 562 4.07 -6.28 5.71
C ASN A 562 3.40 -5.02 5.14
N PHE A 563 2.24 -5.15 4.49
CA PHE A 563 1.55 -3.99 3.91
C PHE A 563 1.02 -2.99 4.93
N ASP A 564 0.84 -3.39 6.20
CA ASP A 564 0.59 -2.42 7.26
C ASP A 564 1.85 -1.57 7.54
N VAL A 565 3.03 -2.19 7.68
CA VAL A 565 4.30 -1.48 7.87
C VAL A 565 4.64 -0.58 6.69
N ALA A 566 4.42 -1.03 5.46
CA ALA A 566 4.58 -0.20 4.27
C ALA A 566 3.60 1.00 4.29
N GLY A 567 2.35 0.77 4.70
CA GLY A 567 1.36 1.83 4.86
C GLY A 567 1.70 2.85 5.96
N LEU A 568 2.41 2.43 7.01
CA LEU A 568 2.91 3.33 8.05
C LEU A 568 3.97 4.30 7.51
N GLN A 569 4.87 3.84 6.63
CA GLN A 569 5.87 4.71 5.99
C GLN A 569 5.21 5.84 5.21
N LEU A 570 4.23 5.49 4.35
CA LEU A 570 3.47 6.46 3.58
C LEU A 570 2.68 7.42 4.48
N THR A 571 2.13 6.91 5.59
CA THR A 571 1.38 7.70 6.58
C THR A 571 2.27 8.74 7.26
N GLY A 572 3.49 8.36 7.63
CA GLY A 572 4.51 9.26 8.17
C GLY A 572 4.88 10.37 7.18
N ALA A 573 5.21 9.99 5.95
CA ALA A 573 5.53 10.93 4.88
C ALA A 573 4.36 11.90 4.58
N LEU A 574 3.12 11.41 4.60
CA LEU A 574 1.92 12.21 4.38
C LEU A 574 1.68 13.25 5.48
N GLN A 575 1.90 12.88 6.75
CA GLN A 575 1.83 13.83 7.85
C GLN A 575 2.94 14.88 7.72
N ALA A 576 4.15 14.46 7.36
CA ALA A 576 5.32 15.34 7.21
C ALA A 576 5.16 16.35 6.07
N ALA A 577 4.55 15.94 4.96
CA ALA A 577 4.19 16.80 3.83
C ALA A 577 3.08 17.84 4.16
N GLY A 578 2.56 17.84 5.38
CA GLY A 578 1.56 18.80 5.86
C GLY A 578 0.13 18.28 5.84
N GLY A 579 -0.08 17.03 5.42
CA GLY A 579 -1.36 16.32 5.54
C GLY A 579 -1.82 16.20 6.99
N ASN A 580 -3.13 16.05 7.20
CA ASN A 580 -3.69 15.73 8.52
C ASN A 580 -4.21 14.29 8.51
N VAL A 581 -3.35 13.34 8.89
CA VAL A 581 -3.69 11.92 8.85
C VAL A 581 -4.37 11.48 10.14
N ARG A 582 -5.48 10.76 10.01
CA ARG A 582 -6.12 10.07 11.13
C ARG A 582 -5.88 8.59 11.04
N MET A 583 -5.24 8.06 12.07
CA MET A 583 -4.91 6.65 12.17
C MET A 583 -5.83 5.93 13.16
N TYR A 584 -6.37 4.78 12.75
CA TYR A 584 -7.24 3.95 13.57
C TYR A 584 -6.71 2.51 13.62
N ASP A 585 -6.62 1.94 14.83
CA ASP A 585 -6.01 0.62 15.01
C ASP A 585 -6.98 -0.54 14.77
N THR A 586 -8.28 -0.32 15.00
CA THR A 586 -9.33 -1.28 14.65
C THR A 586 -10.62 -0.57 14.21
N PHE A 587 -11.55 -1.34 13.63
CA PHE A 587 -12.87 -0.83 13.22
C PHE A 587 -13.69 -0.33 14.40
N ASN A 588 -13.40 -0.79 15.62
CA ASN A 588 -14.09 -0.35 16.81
C ASN A 588 -13.69 1.08 17.19
N GLU A 589 -12.39 1.41 17.14
CA GLU A 589 -11.90 2.77 17.40
C GLU A 589 -12.33 3.74 16.29
N LEU A 590 -12.31 3.30 15.02
CA LEU A 590 -12.82 4.09 13.91
C LEU A 590 -14.31 4.43 14.07
N ALA A 591 -15.11 3.48 14.55
CA ALA A 591 -16.53 3.68 14.81
C ALA A 591 -16.83 4.26 16.21
N GLN A 592 -15.80 4.56 17.01
CA GLN A 592 -15.89 5.02 18.40
C GLN A 592 -16.87 4.17 19.25
N LEU A 593 -16.83 2.85 19.05
CA LEU A 593 -17.78 1.92 19.66
C LEU A 593 -17.55 1.77 21.16
N GLN A 594 -18.63 1.67 21.92
CA GLN A 594 -18.56 1.29 23.32
C GLN A 594 -18.34 -0.23 23.45
N PRO A 595 -17.77 -0.72 24.56
CA PRO A 595 -17.59 -2.16 24.80
C PRO A 595 -18.91 -2.94 24.64
N GLY A 596 -18.94 -3.88 23.69
CA GLY A 596 -20.10 -4.73 23.39
C GLY A 596 -21.00 -4.23 22.25
N ASP A 597 -20.75 -3.03 21.71
CA ASP A 597 -21.36 -2.61 20.45
C ASP A 597 -20.76 -3.36 19.26
N SER A 598 -21.52 -3.46 18.18
CA SER A 598 -21.06 -4.07 16.92
C SER A 598 -20.84 -3.00 15.89
N TYR A 599 -19.78 -3.17 15.09
CA TYR A 599 -19.47 -2.27 13.99
C TYR A 599 -20.63 -2.18 13.01
N ASN A 600 -21.04 -0.95 12.70
CA ASN A 600 -22.08 -0.67 11.73
C ASN A 600 -21.71 0.54 10.89
N ILE A 601 -21.38 0.27 9.62
CA ILE A 601 -21.01 1.24 8.60
C ILE A 601 -22.02 2.41 8.47
N THR A 602 -23.32 2.16 8.65
CA THR A 602 -24.35 3.21 8.49
C THR A 602 -24.36 4.24 9.62
N ARG A 603 -23.62 4.00 10.70
CA ARG A 603 -23.48 4.91 11.84
C ARG A 603 -22.17 5.68 11.84
N LEU A 604 -21.29 5.41 10.87
CA LEU A 604 -20.03 6.15 10.75
C LEU A 604 -20.28 7.58 10.28
N ASP A 605 -19.64 8.51 10.98
CA ASP A 605 -19.59 9.91 10.60
C ASP A 605 -18.35 10.17 9.76
N PHE A 606 -18.47 9.91 8.45
CA PHE A 606 -17.36 10.07 7.50
C PHE A 606 -16.85 11.51 7.42
N ASP A 607 -17.69 12.51 7.72
CA ASP A 607 -17.27 13.91 7.71
C ASP A 607 -16.23 14.18 8.81
N ASN A 608 -16.23 13.41 9.90
CA ASN A 608 -15.32 13.59 11.04
C ASN A 608 -14.07 12.69 11.01
N LEU A 609 -13.91 11.81 10.01
CA LEU A 609 -12.73 10.93 9.87
C LEU A 609 -11.49 11.66 9.33
N GLY A 610 -11.60 12.91 8.89
CA GLY A 610 -10.49 13.69 8.32
C GLY A 610 -10.29 13.45 6.82
N ASP A 611 -9.35 14.18 6.22
CA ASP A 611 -9.10 14.17 4.77
C ASP A 611 -8.11 13.06 4.34
N HIS A 612 -7.39 12.47 5.29
CA HIS A 612 -6.57 11.28 5.08
C HIS A 612 -6.75 10.30 6.23
N VAL A 613 -6.98 9.03 5.90
CA VAL A 613 -7.22 7.97 6.87
C VAL A 613 -6.25 6.81 6.65
N PHE A 614 -5.59 6.40 7.73
CA PHE A 614 -4.90 5.12 7.81
C PHE A 614 -5.65 4.18 8.75
N MET A 615 -5.91 2.96 8.31
CA MET A 615 -6.71 1.99 9.04
C MET A 615 -5.93 0.68 9.21
N ARG A 616 -5.58 0.31 10.44
CA ARG A 616 -5.11 -1.04 10.74
C ARG A 616 -6.29 -1.96 11.01
N TYR A 617 -6.10 -3.25 10.73
CA TYR A 617 -7.09 -4.25 11.13
C TYR A 617 -6.42 -5.53 11.63
N GLY A 618 -7.15 -6.23 12.51
CA GLY A 618 -6.65 -7.36 13.28
C GLY A 618 -6.41 -6.97 14.73
N ASP A 619 -6.70 -7.90 15.64
CA ASP A 619 -6.37 -7.77 17.05
C ASP A 619 -4.93 -8.28 17.26
N PRO A 620 -3.97 -7.44 17.68
CA PRO A 620 -2.59 -7.88 17.91
C PRO A 620 -2.50 -8.97 19.00
N TYR A 621 -3.50 -9.07 19.88
CA TYR A 621 -3.59 -10.06 20.96
C TYR A 621 -4.57 -11.20 20.66
N ALA A 622 -5.01 -11.36 19.40
CA ALA A 622 -5.93 -12.40 18.99
C ALA A 622 -5.46 -13.80 19.40
N ALA A 623 -6.40 -14.63 19.89
CA ALA A 623 -6.12 -16.04 20.15
C ALA A 623 -5.89 -16.81 18.85
N LEU A 624 -5.06 -17.87 18.89
CA LEU A 624 -4.72 -18.69 17.72
C LEU A 624 -5.91 -19.06 16.81
N PRO A 625 -7.08 -19.49 17.31
CA PRO A 625 -8.20 -19.82 16.42
C PRO A 625 -8.75 -18.63 15.61
N LEU A 626 -8.67 -17.40 16.14
CA LEU A 626 -9.07 -16.18 15.43
C LEU A 626 -8.02 -15.81 14.38
N ILE A 627 -6.74 -16.00 14.70
CA ILE A 627 -5.64 -15.83 13.73
C ILE A 627 -5.80 -16.86 12.59
N GLU A 628 -6.11 -18.12 12.90
CA GLU A 628 -6.40 -19.16 11.91
C GLU A 628 -7.61 -18.83 11.03
N ASP A 629 -8.63 -18.15 11.56
CA ASP A 629 -9.83 -17.66 10.85
C ASP A 629 -9.61 -16.37 10.03
N GLY A 630 -8.41 -15.78 10.09
CA GLY A 630 -8.04 -14.66 9.23
C GLY A 630 -7.69 -13.35 9.91
N ASP A 631 -7.78 -13.26 11.25
CA ASP A 631 -7.62 -11.99 11.96
C ASP A 631 -6.29 -11.28 11.67
N GLY A 632 -6.37 -10.11 11.04
CA GLY A 632 -5.23 -9.27 10.70
C GLY A 632 -4.37 -9.77 9.54
N LYS A 633 -4.71 -10.88 8.88
CA LYS A 633 -3.99 -11.41 7.72
C LYS A 633 -4.27 -10.60 6.44
N HIS A 634 -3.68 -10.99 5.30
CA HIS A 634 -3.70 -10.24 4.03
C HIS A 634 -5.09 -9.75 3.54
N VAL A 635 -6.13 -10.58 3.63
CA VAL A 635 -7.53 -10.16 3.40
C VAL A 635 -8.25 -9.80 4.70
N GLY A 636 -7.85 -10.41 5.82
CA GLY A 636 -8.56 -10.38 7.08
C GLY A 636 -9.60 -11.51 7.17
N SER A 637 -10.24 -11.63 8.33
CA SER A 637 -11.41 -12.51 8.50
C SER A 637 -12.57 -12.08 7.60
N ASN A 638 -13.57 -12.95 7.42
CA ASN A 638 -14.76 -12.65 6.61
C ASN A 638 -15.43 -11.32 7.01
N SER A 639 -15.47 -11.00 8.31
CA SER A 639 -15.99 -9.70 8.78
C SER A 639 -15.07 -8.54 8.42
N GLN A 640 -13.75 -8.70 8.58
CA GLN A 640 -12.77 -7.66 8.25
C GLN A 640 -12.82 -7.34 6.76
N ALA A 641 -12.87 -8.33 5.87
CA ALA A 641 -12.97 -8.12 4.44
C ALA A 641 -14.15 -7.23 4.04
N VAL A 642 -15.34 -7.47 4.63
CA VAL A 642 -16.53 -6.63 4.39
C VAL A 642 -16.38 -5.24 5.00
N GLN A 643 -15.84 -5.14 6.21
CA GLN A 643 -15.62 -3.86 6.91
C GLN A 643 -14.64 -2.96 6.16
N ARG A 644 -13.49 -3.50 5.75
CA ARG A 644 -12.48 -2.82 4.93
C ARG A 644 -13.09 -2.22 3.68
N PHE A 645 -13.75 -3.08 2.89
CA PHE A 645 -14.32 -2.67 1.61
C PHE A 645 -15.45 -1.64 1.75
N THR A 646 -16.37 -1.85 2.70
CA THR A 646 -17.50 -0.93 2.92
C THR A 646 -17.05 0.39 3.56
N THR A 647 -16.07 0.39 4.46
CA THR A 647 -15.50 1.60 5.07
C THR A 647 -14.83 2.46 4.01
N MET A 648 -13.94 1.87 3.21
CA MET A 648 -13.26 2.57 2.12
C MET A 648 -14.28 3.17 1.15
N PHE A 649 -15.27 2.40 0.69
CA PHE A 649 -16.25 2.92 -0.26
C PHE A 649 -17.11 4.03 0.36
N GLY A 650 -17.57 3.84 1.59
CA GLY A 650 -18.32 4.86 2.31
C GLY A 650 -17.52 6.16 2.45
N TYR A 651 -16.24 6.07 2.80
CA TYR A 651 -15.34 7.20 2.94
C TYR A 651 -15.10 7.94 1.62
N LEU A 652 -14.71 7.22 0.55
CA LEU A 652 -14.48 7.84 -0.76
C LEU A 652 -15.77 8.43 -1.35
N SER A 653 -16.90 7.73 -1.23
CA SER A 653 -18.18 8.19 -1.78
C SER A 653 -18.75 9.41 -1.03
N ASN A 654 -18.37 9.61 0.24
CA ASN A 654 -18.72 10.82 1.00
C ASN A 654 -18.15 12.11 0.36
N LEU A 655 -17.14 11.99 -0.50
CA LEU A 655 -16.56 13.13 -1.22
C LEU A 655 -17.41 13.57 -2.42
N TRP A 656 -18.27 12.72 -2.97
CA TRP A 656 -19.03 13.05 -4.18
C TRP A 656 -20.28 13.88 -3.89
N VAL A 657 -20.07 15.14 -3.52
CA VAL A 657 -21.14 16.13 -3.31
C VAL A 657 -22.01 16.27 -4.56
N ASN A 658 -23.29 16.55 -4.37
CA ASN A 658 -24.28 16.63 -5.46
C ASN A 658 -24.46 15.31 -6.24
N GLY A 659 -24.20 14.15 -5.61
CA GLY A 659 -24.52 12.83 -6.14
C GLY A 659 -26.03 12.52 -6.12
N ASP A 660 -26.45 11.46 -6.84
CA ASP A 660 -27.83 10.98 -6.80
C ASP A 660 -28.04 10.00 -5.64
N TYR A 661 -28.86 10.40 -4.66
CA TYR A 661 -29.26 9.57 -3.51
C TYR A 661 -30.71 9.08 -3.61
N THR A 662 -31.32 9.14 -4.80
CA THR A 662 -32.73 8.75 -4.98
C THR A 662 -32.94 7.28 -4.61
N ILE A 663 -33.74 7.06 -3.56
CA ILE A 663 -34.10 5.73 -3.06
C ILE A 663 -34.88 4.94 -4.11
N VAL A 664 -34.53 3.67 -4.30
CA VAL A 664 -35.25 2.73 -5.16
C VAL A 664 -35.58 1.46 -4.40
N GLU A 665 -36.85 1.05 -4.48
CA GLU A 665 -37.35 -0.14 -3.78
C GLU A 665 -37.11 -1.41 -4.61
N PRO A 666 -36.84 -2.56 -3.96
CA PRO A 666 -36.75 -3.85 -4.66
C PRO A 666 -38.08 -4.24 -5.34
N PRO A 667 -38.05 -4.91 -6.51
CA PRO A 667 -36.85 -5.28 -7.27
C PRO A 667 -36.35 -4.10 -8.14
N TYR A 668 -35.06 -3.80 -8.04
CA TYR A 668 -34.36 -2.87 -8.92
C TYR A 668 -33.32 -3.61 -9.78
N THR A 669 -32.85 -2.97 -10.84
CA THR A 669 -31.83 -3.52 -11.75
C THR A 669 -30.48 -2.89 -11.50
N THR A 670 -29.41 -3.68 -11.50
CA THR A 670 -28.02 -3.21 -11.46
C THR A 670 -27.31 -3.83 -12.66
N PRO A 671 -27.32 -3.17 -13.84
CA PRO A 671 -26.67 -3.72 -15.01
C PRO A 671 -25.16 -3.85 -14.76
N SER A 672 -24.62 -5.04 -14.96
CA SER A 672 -23.19 -5.31 -14.90
C SER A 672 -22.79 -6.17 -16.09
N GLU A 673 -21.65 -5.85 -16.70
CA GLU A 673 -21.13 -6.53 -17.88
C GLU A 673 -19.60 -6.47 -17.94
N VAL A 674 -19.02 -7.28 -18.82
CA VAL A 674 -17.63 -7.11 -19.27
C VAL A 674 -17.68 -6.47 -20.64
N GLY A 675 -17.13 -5.27 -20.76
CA GLY A 675 -16.99 -4.54 -22.00
C GLY A 675 -15.57 -4.66 -22.57
N SER A 676 -15.37 -4.10 -23.77
CA SER A 676 -14.05 -3.94 -24.36
C SER A 676 -13.94 -2.61 -25.11
N PHE A 677 -12.71 -2.17 -25.33
CA PHE A 677 -12.36 -1.00 -26.12
C PHE A 677 -11.01 -1.19 -26.81
N ILE A 678 -10.72 -0.38 -27.83
CA ILE A 678 -9.42 -0.38 -28.51
C ILE A 678 -8.52 0.64 -27.81
N SER A 679 -7.36 0.21 -27.31
CA SER A 679 -6.38 1.08 -26.65
C SER A 679 -5.25 1.48 -27.61
N PRO A 680 -5.11 2.77 -27.94
CA PRO A 680 -3.93 3.27 -28.63
C PRO A 680 -2.61 3.02 -27.88
N ALA A 681 -2.62 3.04 -26.54
CA ALA A 681 -1.44 2.75 -25.73
C ALA A 681 -0.94 1.32 -25.89
N MET A 682 -1.85 0.38 -26.12
CA MET A 682 -1.56 -1.04 -26.35
C MET A 682 -1.46 -1.35 -27.85
N ASN A 683 -0.87 -0.45 -28.64
CA ASN A 683 -0.72 -0.62 -30.11
C ASN A 683 -2.01 -0.92 -30.88
N GLY A 684 -3.18 -0.51 -30.37
CA GLY A 684 -4.47 -0.80 -30.99
C GLY A 684 -5.11 -2.12 -30.55
N ALA A 685 -4.57 -2.78 -29.52
CA ALA A 685 -5.15 -3.99 -28.97
C ALA A 685 -6.52 -3.75 -28.33
N THR A 686 -7.33 -4.82 -28.30
CA THR A 686 -8.64 -4.81 -27.65
C THR A 686 -8.49 -5.14 -26.18
N VAL A 687 -8.72 -4.15 -25.32
CA VAL A 687 -8.62 -4.27 -23.86
C VAL A 687 -10.00 -4.47 -23.25
N THR A 688 -10.13 -5.44 -22.35
CA THR A 688 -11.38 -5.70 -21.61
C THR A 688 -11.52 -4.82 -20.36
N TYR A 689 -12.73 -4.71 -19.83
CA TYR A 689 -12.97 -4.11 -18.52
C TYR A 689 -14.29 -4.61 -17.94
N GLY A 690 -14.36 -4.75 -16.64
CA GLY A 690 -15.61 -4.99 -15.93
C GLY A 690 -16.30 -3.68 -15.61
N ILE A 691 -17.63 -3.65 -15.64
CA ILE A 691 -18.39 -2.48 -15.21
C ILE A 691 -19.65 -2.88 -14.45
N SER A 692 -19.96 -2.12 -13.39
CA SER A 692 -21.23 -2.16 -12.70
C SER A 692 -21.87 -0.78 -12.69
N LEU A 693 -23.10 -0.72 -13.19
CA LEU A 693 -23.90 0.49 -13.30
C LEU A 693 -24.88 0.59 -12.13
N PRO A 694 -25.18 1.82 -11.66
CA PRO A 694 -25.97 2.01 -10.45
C PRO A 694 -27.41 1.49 -10.57
N PRO A 695 -28.12 1.30 -9.44
CA PRO A 695 -29.50 0.88 -9.41
C PRO A 695 -30.40 1.68 -10.36
N ASN A 696 -31.17 0.97 -11.19
CA ASN A 696 -32.10 1.48 -12.20
C ASN A 696 -31.46 2.36 -13.29
N TYR A 697 -30.16 2.23 -13.55
CA TYR A 697 -29.48 2.96 -14.65
C TYR A 697 -30.19 2.78 -16.01
N ASP A 698 -30.75 1.62 -16.30
CA ASP A 698 -31.48 1.32 -17.55
C ASP A 698 -32.90 1.89 -17.60
N LYS A 699 -33.42 2.49 -16.51
CA LYS A 699 -34.79 2.99 -16.45
C LYS A 699 -34.93 4.40 -17.03
N PRO A 700 -36.05 4.70 -17.73
CA PRO A 700 -36.27 6.04 -18.32
C PRO A 700 -36.24 7.19 -17.31
N GLU A 701 -36.59 6.93 -16.05
CA GLU A 701 -36.58 7.94 -14.97
C GLU A 701 -35.16 8.43 -14.62
N PHE A 702 -34.14 7.58 -14.85
CA PHE A 702 -32.73 7.91 -14.62
C PHE A 702 -31.98 8.31 -15.90
N ALA A 703 -32.68 8.46 -17.04
CA ALA A 703 -32.05 8.66 -18.35
C ALA A 703 -31.14 9.91 -18.44
N ASN A 704 -31.41 10.94 -17.64
CA ASN A 704 -30.68 12.21 -17.60
C ASN A 704 -29.75 12.36 -16.38
N VAL A 705 -29.65 11.33 -15.54
CA VAL A 705 -28.78 11.36 -14.36
C VAL A 705 -27.36 10.97 -14.76
N ARG A 706 -26.38 11.67 -14.19
CA ARG A 706 -24.95 11.43 -14.38
C ARG A 706 -24.31 11.10 -13.05
N TYR A 707 -23.32 10.20 -13.07
CA TYR A 707 -22.81 9.54 -11.88
C TYR A 707 -21.29 9.73 -11.71
N PRO A 708 -20.79 9.83 -10.47
CA PRO A 708 -19.37 9.66 -10.20
C PRO A 708 -18.87 8.27 -10.59
N VAL A 709 -17.56 8.13 -10.75
CA VAL A 709 -16.90 6.88 -11.18
C VAL A 709 -15.86 6.45 -10.17
N LEU A 710 -15.94 5.17 -9.76
CA LEU A 710 -14.90 4.49 -9.01
C LEU A 710 -14.15 3.52 -9.93
N TYR A 711 -12.86 3.70 -10.10
CA TYR A 711 -11.98 2.73 -10.75
C TYR A 711 -11.39 1.82 -9.67
N LEU A 712 -11.73 0.53 -9.67
CA LEU A 712 -11.27 -0.47 -8.71
C LEU A 712 -10.29 -1.44 -9.38
N LEU A 713 -9.00 -1.26 -9.11
CA LEU A 713 -7.90 -2.11 -9.56
C LEU A 713 -7.87 -3.38 -8.71
N HIS A 714 -7.88 -4.53 -9.37
CA HIS A 714 -7.99 -5.82 -8.70
C HIS A 714 -6.65 -6.31 -8.13
N GLY A 715 -6.72 -7.33 -7.27
CA GLY A 715 -5.53 -7.97 -6.70
C GLY A 715 -4.83 -8.91 -7.68
N TYR A 716 -3.69 -9.43 -7.22
CA TYR A 716 -2.89 -10.40 -7.96
C TYR A 716 -3.72 -11.64 -8.36
N GLY A 717 -3.62 -12.06 -9.61
CA GLY A 717 -4.32 -13.22 -10.16
C GLY A 717 -5.84 -13.09 -10.32
N GLN A 718 -6.39 -11.88 -10.16
CA GLN A 718 -7.81 -11.59 -10.44
C GLN A 718 -7.97 -10.99 -11.84
N GLY A 719 -9.18 -11.01 -12.38
CA GLY A 719 -9.54 -10.31 -13.61
C GLY A 719 -10.83 -9.47 -13.48
N PRO A 720 -11.17 -8.67 -14.50
CA PRO A 720 -12.36 -7.83 -14.51
C PRO A 720 -13.68 -8.61 -14.33
N GLU A 721 -13.71 -9.89 -14.66
CA GLU A 721 -14.86 -10.79 -14.45
C GLU A 721 -15.10 -11.18 -12.98
N ASP A 722 -14.12 -11.03 -12.10
CA ASP A 722 -14.20 -11.50 -10.72
C ASP A 722 -14.86 -10.49 -9.78
N LEU A 723 -14.91 -9.21 -10.15
CA LEU A 723 -15.41 -8.12 -9.29
C LEU A 723 -16.83 -7.57 -9.58
N PRO A 724 -17.59 -7.95 -10.63
CA PRO A 724 -18.94 -7.43 -10.84
C PRO A 724 -19.91 -7.67 -9.67
N ILE A 725 -19.69 -8.73 -8.87
CA ILE A 725 -20.51 -9.02 -7.69
C ILE A 725 -20.33 -8.00 -6.56
N THR A 726 -19.15 -7.38 -6.49
CA THR A 726 -18.85 -6.29 -5.57
C THR A 726 -19.72 -5.07 -5.88
N GLY A 727 -19.96 -4.80 -7.17
CA GLY A 727 -20.93 -3.78 -7.59
C GLY A 727 -22.35 -4.05 -7.11
N VAL A 728 -22.77 -5.31 -7.05
CA VAL A 728 -24.09 -5.71 -6.50
C VAL A 728 -24.17 -5.48 -5.00
N LEU A 729 -23.10 -5.76 -4.24
CA LEU A 729 -23.04 -5.45 -2.81
C LEU A 729 -23.25 -3.95 -2.57
N LEU A 730 -22.49 -3.12 -3.28
CA LEU A 730 -22.56 -1.65 -3.15
C LEU A 730 -23.90 -1.08 -3.62
N ALA A 731 -24.53 -1.70 -4.63
CA ALA A 731 -25.83 -1.30 -5.13
C ALA A 731 -26.92 -1.29 -4.04
N ASN A 732 -26.85 -2.15 -3.01
CA ASN A 732 -27.81 -2.12 -1.91
C ASN A 732 -27.76 -0.82 -1.11
N PHE A 733 -26.55 -0.35 -0.79
CA PHE A 733 -26.36 0.91 -0.07
C PHE A 733 -26.74 2.13 -0.92
N GLN A 734 -26.45 2.07 -2.23
CA GLN A 734 -26.88 3.09 -3.19
C GLN A 734 -28.41 3.11 -3.36
N ALA A 735 -29.06 1.95 -3.34
CA ALA A 735 -30.51 1.83 -3.52
C ALA A 735 -31.30 2.43 -2.35
N ILE A 736 -30.79 2.31 -1.12
CA ILE A 736 -31.42 2.89 0.07
C ILE A 736 -31.03 4.36 0.32
N GLY A 737 -30.25 4.96 -0.58
CA GLY A 737 -29.80 6.35 -0.44
C GLY A 737 -28.77 6.58 0.67
N GLN A 738 -28.11 5.52 1.16
CA GLN A 738 -27.02 5.65 2.13
C GLN A 738 -25.78 6.25 1.47
N TRP A 739 -25.51 5.85 0.22
CA TRP A 739 -24.40 6.34 -0.59
C TRP A 739 -24.91 6.89 -1.92
N PRO A 740 -24.20 7.83 -2.54
CA PRO A 740 -24.56 8.30 -3.86
C PRO A 740 -24.43 7.15 -4.85
N LYS A 741 -25.36 7.09 -5.81
CA LYS A 741 -25.25 6.18 -6.95
C LYS A 741 -23.98 6.46 -7.74
N SER A 742 -23.23 5.43 -8.09
CA SER A 742 -21.96 5.55 -8.80
C SER A 742 -21.79 4.46 -9.86
N ILE A 743 -20.94 4.74 -10.85
CA ILE A 743 -20.43 3.75 -11.80
C ILE A 743 -19.17 3.15 -11.19
N ILE A 744 -19.02 1.83 -11.26
CA ILE A 744 -17.82 1.13 -10.79
C ILE A 744 -17.20 0.42 -11.97
N VAL A 745 -15.92 0.69 -12.22
CA VAL A 745 -15.13 0.15 -13.33
C VAL A 745 -14.03 -0.72 -12.75
N PHE A 746 -13.86 -1.91 -13.30
CA PHE A 746 -12.79 -2.86 -12.97
C PHE A 746 -11.88 -2.94 -14.19
N PRO A 747 -10.75 -2.21 -14.22
CA PRO A 747 -9.82 -2.26 -15.34
C PRO A 747 -9.27 -3.66 -15.56
N GLU A 748 -8.92 -3.97 -16.81
CA GLU A 748 -8.07 -5.12 -17.09
C GLU A 748 -6.66 -4.82 -16.58
N GLY A 749 -6.14 -5.73 -15.77
CA GLY A 749 -4.75 -5.72 -15.35
C GLY A 749 -3.92 -6.81 -16.02
N PHE A 750 -4.58 -7.75 -16.71
CA PHE A 750 -4.00 -8.98 -17.23
C PHE A 750 -3.22 -8.77 -18.53
N CYS A 751 -1.99 -9.29 -18.61
CA CYS A 751 -1.36 -9.61 -19.90
C CYS A 751 -2.10 -10.79 -20.53
N GLY A 752 -2.76 -10.57 -21.67
CA GLY A 752 -3.17 -11.70 -22.51
C GLY A 752 -4.64 -11.85 -22.85
N LYS A 753 -5.35 -10.75 -23.10
CA LYS A 753 -6.35 -10.77 -24.19
C LYS A 753 -5.93 -9.90 -25.36
N ASP A 754 -4.63 -9.63 -25.48
CA ASP A 754 -4.03 -9.17 -26.72
C ASP A 754 -4.00 -10.36 -27.67
N LYS A 755 -5.18 -10.76 -28.12
CA LYS A 755 -5.29 -11.54 -29.34
C LYS A 755 -4.92 -10.57 -30.43
N VAL A 756 -3.66 -10.51 -30.85
CA VAL A 756 -3.40 -10.06 -32.21
C VAL A 756 -3.86 -11.22 -33.08
N ASP A 757 -5.09 -11.11 -33.54
CA ASP A 757 -5.75 -12.08 -34.41
C ASP A 757 -6.10 -11.41 -35.74
N GLN A 758 -6.62 -12.18 -36.69
CA GLN A 758 -6.92 -11.65 -38.02
C GLN A 758 -7.89 -10.47 -38.00
N CYS A 759 -8.67 -10.31 -36.92
CA CYS A 759 -9.62 -9.22 -36.78
C CYS A 759 -9.03 -7.95 -36.14
N ASN A 760 -7.73 -7.90 -35.83
CA ASN A 760 -7.05 -6.71 -35.30
C ASN A 760 -5.53 -6.64 -35.57
N ASP A 761 -4.99 -7.41 -36.53
CA ASP A 761 -3.57 -7.43 -36.89
C ASP A 761 -3.18 -6.39 -37.96
N GLY A 762 -4.16 -5.65 -38.51
CA GLY A 762 -3.96 -4.63 -39.53
C GLY A 762 -3.77 -5.18 -40.95
N LEU A 763 -3.98 -6.48 -41.15
CA LEU A 763 -3.88 -7.16 -42.44
C LEU A 763 -5.28 -7.50 -42.99
N ASP A 764 -5.29 -7.91 -44.26
CA ASP A 764 -6.47 -8.47 -44.94
C ASP A 764 -6.18 -9.97 -45.10
N ASN A 765 -6.43 -10.73 -44.03
CA ASN A 765 -6.03 -12.13 -43.89
C ASN A 765 -6.84 -13.05 -44.81
N ASP A 766 -8.07 -12.67 -45.17
CA ASP A 766 -8.90 -13.41 -46.12
C ASP A 766 -8.85 -12.86 -47.57
N ASN A 767 -8.19 -11.71 -47.77
CA ASN A 767 -8.00 -11.00 -49.03
C ASN A 767 -9.32 -10.57 -49.71
N ASP A 768 -10.37 -10.27 -48.95
CA ASP A 768 -11.65 -9.77 -49.47
C ASP A 768 -11.67 -8.24 -49.70
N GLY A 769 -10.63 -7.55 -49.22
CA GLY A 769 -10.41 -6.11 -49.38
C GLY A 769 -10.90 -5.28 -48.19
N VAL A 770 -11.28 -5.91 -47.09
CA VAL A 770 -11.71 -5.29 -45.83
C VAL A 770 -10.82 -5.84 -44.72
N THR A 771 -10.44 -4.99 -43.75
CA THR A 771 -9.53 -5.39 -42.67
C THR A 771 -10.17 -5.22 -41.30
N ASP A 772 -9.74 -6.07 -40.37
CA ASP A 772 -9.94 -6.07 -38.94
C ASP A 772 -11.42 -5.98 -38.53
N ALA A 773 -11.72 -5.15 -37.53
CA ALA A 773 -13.07 -4.78 -37.13
C ALA A 773 -13.93 -4.18 -38.28
N GLY A 774 -13.32 -3.83 -39.41
CA GLY A 774 -14.03 -3.45 -40.63
C GLY A 774 -14.64 -4.64 -41.37
N ASP A 775 -14.09 -5.86 -41.21
CA ASP A 775 -14.56 -7.08 -41.84
C ASP A 775 -15.89 -7.55 -41.18
N PRO A 776 -16.96 -7.74 -41.97
CA PRO A 776 -18.24 -8.28 -41.49
C PRO A 776 -18.13 -9.63 -40.76
N ASN A 777 -17.14 -10.45 -41.12
CA ASN A 777 -16.88 -11.76 -40.53
C ASN A 777 -16.39 -11.61 -39.09
N CYS A 778 -15.60 -10.59 -38.77
CA CYS A 778 -15.17 -10.28 -37.41
C CYS A 778 -16.34 -9.95 -36.45
N ALA A 779 -17.49 -9.52 -36.98
CA ALA A 779 -18.70 -9.35 -36.17
C ALA A 779 -19.39 -10.69 -35.82
N THR A 780 -19.09 -11.76 -36.55
CA THR A 780 -19.68 -13.09 -36.36
C THR A 780 -18.69 -14.14 -35.83
N THR A 781 -17.40 -13.98 -36.11
CA THR A 781 -16.26 -14.80 -35.68
C THR A 781 -15.17 -13.84 -35.18
N PRO A 782 -15.14 -13.51 -33.87
CA PRO A 782 -14.39 -12.37 -33.33
C PRO A 782 -12.86 -12.41 -33.47
N LEU A 783 -12.30 -13.44 -34.10
CA LEU A 783 -10.86 -13.73 -34.20
C LEU A 783 -10.41 -14.03 -35.64
N ASN A 784 -11.34 -14.03 -36.60
CA ASN A 784 -11.13 -14.58 -37.92
C ASN A 784 -11.95 -13.83 -38.99
N GLU A 785 -11.24 -13.25 -39.95
CA GLU A 785 -11.77 -12.62 -41.16
C GLU A 785 -12.34 -13.65 -42.15
N ALA A 786 -11.80 -14.88 -42.18
CA ALA A 786 -12.27 -15.92 -43.10
C ALA A 786 -13.63 -16.56 -42.70
N GLY A 787 -14.21 -16.20 -41.55
CA GLY A 787 -15.53 -16.68 -41.13
C GLY A 787 -15.61 -18.15 -40.67
N ASP A 788 -14.46 -18.80 -40.42
CA ASP A 788 -14.40 -20.17 -39.86
C ASP A 788 -14.23 -20.14 -38.32
N THR A 789 -14.77 -21.14 -37.64
CA THR A 789 -14.92 -21.16 -36.17
C THR A 789 -13.70 -21.67 -35.39
N ASP A 790 -12.58 -21.99 -36.04
CA ASP A 790 -11.40 -22.61 -35.41
C ASP A 790 -10.07 -21.99 -35.89
N VAL A 791 -9.80 -20.71 -35.57
CA VAL A 791 -8.40 -20.24 -35.53
C VAL A 791 -7.90 -20.55 -34.13
N GLN A 792 -7.16 -21.64 -34.03
CA GLN A 792 -6.48 -22.02 -32.80
C GLN A 792 -5.13 -21.30 -32.85
N ILE A 793 -5.05 -20.19 -32.11
CA ILE A 793 -3.87 -19.31 -32.03
C ILE A 793 -2.60 -20.14 -31.80
N CYS A 794 -2.66 -21.12 -30.90
CA CYS A 794 -1.56 -22.06 -30.61
C CYS A 794 -1.20 -23.08 -31.72
N ASN A 795 -1.68 -22.91 -32.96
CA ASN A 795 -1.28 -23.70 -34.12
C ASN A 795 -1.37 -22.99 -35.47
N ASP A 796 -1.51 -21.66 -35.47
CA ASP A 796 -1.70 -20.88 -36.68
C ASP A 796 -0.38 -20.46 -37.36
N GLY A 797 0.76 -20.74 -36.72
CA GLY A 797 2.10 -20.46 -37.20
C GLY A 797 2.55 -19.01 -37.02
N LEU A 798 1.81 -18.23 -36.25
CA LEU A 798 2.13 -16.86 -35.88
C LEU A 798 2.58 -16.78 -34.42
N ASP A 799 3.05 -15.59 -34.05
CA ASP A 799 3.39 -15.17 -32.69
C ASP A 799 2.32 -14.14 -32.33
N ASN A 800 1.18 -14.61 -31.83
CA ASN A 800 -0.04 -13.84 -31.65
C ASN A 800 -0.01 -12.99 -30.37
N ASP A 801 0.92 -13.24 -29.44
CA ASP A 801 1.11 -12.44 -28.23
C ASP A 801 2.38 -11.55 -28.27
N GLY A 802 3.24 -11.74 -29.27
CA GLY A 802 4.40 -10.92 -29.57
C GLY A 802 5.64 -11.25 -28.72
N ASP A 803 5.65 -12.40 -28.05
CA ASP A 803 6.71 -12.84 -27.13
C ASP A 803 7.88 -13.54 -27.86
N GLY A 804 7.81 -13.62 -29.20
CA GLY A 804 8.83 -14.23 -30.04
C GLY A 804 8.79 -15.76 -30.11
N MET A 805 7.84 -16.40 -29.42
CA MET A 805 7.49 -17.80 -29.56
C MET A 805 6.25 -17.96 -30.46
N THR A 806 6.04 -19.18 -30.97
CA THR A 806 4.93 -19.47 -31.90
C THR A 806 4.31 -20.81 -31.57
N ASP A 807 3.00 -20.92 -31.62
CA ASP A 807 2.24 -22.16 -31.46
C ASP A 807 2.60 -22.94 -30.17
N LEU A 808 2.67 -24.27 -30.26
CA LEU A 808 3.12 -25.17 -29.18
C LEU A 808 4.56 -24.92 -28.66
N THR A 809 5.34 -24.02 -29.27
CA THR A 809 6.62 -23.60 -28.68
C THR A 809 6.48 -22.43 -27.73
N ASP A 810 5.36 -21.72 -27.81
CA ASP A 810 4.94 -20.67 -26.89
C ASP A 810 4.49 -21.25 -25.54
N LYS A 811 4.88 -20.62 -24.43
CA LYS A 811 4.54 -21.13 -23.09
C LYS A 811 3.11 -20.78 -22.66
N GLY A 812 2.43 -19.83 -23.27
CA GLY A 812 1.00 -19.65 -23.02
C GLY A 812 0.13 -20.69 -23.73
N CYS A 813 0.69 -21.49 -24.63
CA CYS A 813 0.04 -22.63 -25.27
C CYS A 813 0.17 -23.94 -24.48
N LYS A 814 -0.92 -24.40 -23.85
CA LYS A 814 -0.94 -25.73 -23.20
C LYS A 814 -1.16 -26.85 -24.20
N ASP A 815 -1.98 -26.58 -25.22
CA ASP A 815 -2.15 -27.47 -26.36
C ASP A 815 -2.56 -26.71 -27.63
N ALA A 816 -2.52 -27.43 -28.77
CA ALA A 816 -2.73 -26.84 -30.09
C ALA A 816 -4.15 -26.28 -30.29
N ASN A 817 -5.09 -26.53 -29.38
CA ASN A 817 -6.44 -26.01 -29.44
C ASN A 817 -6.67 -24.82 -28.49
N ASP A 818 -5.63 -24.38 -27.78
CA ASP A 818 -5.73 -23.17 -26.98
C ASP A 818 -5.99 -21.96 -27.88
N VAL A 819 -6.75 -21.02 -27.32
CA VAL A 819 -7.26 -19.84 -28.01
C VAL A 819 -6.49 -18.58 -27.64
N SER A 820 -5.26 -18.75 -27.12
CA SER A 820 -4.36 -17.69 -26.68
C SER A 820 -2.95 -18.24 -26.55
N GLU A 821 -1.99 -17.49 -27.06
CA GLU A 821 -0.54 -17.68 -26.89
C GLU A 821 -0.01 -16.96 -25.66
N ALA A 822 -0.76 -15.98 -25.12
CA ALA A 822 -0.31 -15.19 -23.97
C ALA A 822 0.28 -15.98 -22.78
N GLU A 823 1.56 -15.74 -22.49
CA GLU A 823 2.18 -16.02 -21.20
C GLU A 823 1.49 -15.18 -20.11
N CYS A 824 0.60 -15.84 -19.37
CA CYS A 824 -0.20 -15.24 -18.30
C CYS A 824 0.68 -14.86 -17.10
N VAL A 825 1.21 -13.63 -17.09
CA VAL A 825 1.70 -12.96 -15.87
C VAL A 825 0.47 -12.74 -14.99
N LYS A 826 0.41 -13.42 -13.83
CA LYS A 826 -0.71 -13.25 -12.89
C LYS A 826 -0.63 -11.88 -12.17
N GLY A 827 0.54 -11.26 -12.21
CA GLY A 827 0.86 -9.96 -11.66
C GLY A 827 0.43 -8.79 -12.53
N THR A 828 -0.70 -8.23 -12.15
CA THR A 828 -1.26 -7.03 -12.73
C THR A 828 -0.76 -5.83 -11.93
N PHE A 829 0.42 -5.32 -12.26
CA PHE A 829 1.00 -4.18 -11.55
C PHE A 829 0.46 -2.83 -12.01
N PHE A 830 -0.39 -2.85 -13.06
CA PHE A 830 -1.04 -1.68 -13.67
C PHE A 830 -0.05 -0.53 -13.96
N SER A 831 1.21 -0.87 -14.18
CA SER A 831 2.29 0.04 -14.58
C SER A 831 2.63 -0.18 -16.05
N ASP A 832 3.34 0.76 -16.67
CA ASP A 832 3.91 0.53 -18.00
C ASP A 832 5.15 -0.35 -17.84
N HIS A 833 5.01 -1.63 -18.23
CA HIS A 833 6.01 -2.66 -17.99
C HIS A 833 7.31 -2.38 -18.75
N VAL A 834 8.45 -2.67 -18.11
CA VAL A 834 9.76 -2.53 -18.78
C VAL A 834 10.07 -3.68 -19.73
N ALA A 835 9.43 -4.84 -19.55
CA ALA A 835 9.59 -6.00 -20.43
C ALA A 835 8.30 -6.83 -20.59
N TYR A 836 8.23 -7.56 -21.71
CA TYR A 836 7.31 -8.67 -21.96
C TYR A 836 7.73 -9.93 -21.18
N PRO A 837 6.83 -10.94 -21.08
CA PRO A 837 7.15 -12.24 -20.48
C PRO A 837 8.40 -12.94 -21.05
N ASP A 838 8.71 -12.72 -22.33
CA ASP A 838 9.92 -13.23 -22.97
C ASP A 838 11.20 -12.43 -22.64
N GLY A 839 11.08 -11.36 -21.86
CA GLY A 839 12.16 -10.48 -21.43
C GLY A 839 12.56 -9.38 -22.43
N GLU A 840 11.83 -9.21 -23.53
CA GLU A 840 12.03 -8.12 -24.50
C GLU A 840 11.36 -6.81 -24.05
N ALA A 841 11.94 -5.67 -24.42
CA ALA A 841 11.51 -4.34 -23.97
C ALA A 841 11.13 -3.42 -25.15
N PRO A 842 10.19 -2.45 -24.97
CA PRO A 842 9.38 -2.23 -23.77
C PRO A 842 8.22 -3.25 -23.67
N GLY A 843 7.76 -3.53 -22.45
CA GLY A 843 6.59 -4.37 -22.22
C GLY A 843 5.25 -3.64 -22.45
N PRO A 844 4.12 -4.30 -22.11
CA PRO A 844 2.78 -3.71 -22.22
C PRO A 844 2.60 -2.43 -21.37
N ALA A 845 1.87 -1.45 -21.92
CA ALA A 845 1.68 -0.13 -21.33
C ALA A 845 0.35 -0.01 -20.55
N PHE A 846 0.21 -0.75 -19.43
CA PHE A 846 -1.06 -0.85 -18.69
C PHE A 846 -1.52 0.45 -18.03
N GLU A 847 -0.61 1.28 -17.52
CA GLU A 847 -1.01 2.56 -16.94
C GLU A 847 -1.55 3.49 -18.03
N SER A 848 -0.86 3.52 -19.17
CA SER A 848 -1.29 4.26 -20.34
C SER A 848 -2.65 3.75 -20.85
N ALA A 849 -2.84 2.42 -20.92
CA ALA A 849 -4.11 1.79 -21.31
C ALA A 849 -5.24 2.08 -20.32
N PHE A 850 -4.94 2.15 -19.03
CA PHE A 850 -5.89 2.55 -18.00
C PHE A 850 -6.42 3.97 -18.24
N PHE A 851 -5.58 4.92 -18.67
CA PHE A 851 -6.06 6.25 -19.03
C PHE A 851 -6.88 6.27 -20.31
N ASP A 852 -6.59 5.41 -21.30
CA ASP A 852 -7.48 5.20 -22.45
C ASP A 852 -8.86 4.67 -22.00
N LEU A 853 -8.90 3.77 -21.01
CA LEU A 853 -10.14 3.27 -20.41
C LEU A 853 -10.91 4.39 -19.69
N VAL A 854 -10.23 5.25 -18.91
CA VAL A 854 -10.84 6.40 -18.25
C VAL A 854 -11.56 7.28 -19.27
N ASP A 855 -10.91 7.53 -20.40
CA ASP A 855 -11.43 8.30 -21.52
C ASP A 855 -12.60 7.62 -22.22
N HIS A 856 -12.49 6.31 -22.49
CA HIS A 856 -13.58 5.50 -23.05
C HIS A 856 -14.82 5.54 -22.16
N VAL A 857 -14.66 5.35 -20.85
CA VAL A 857 -15.76 5.39 -19.88
C VAL A 857 -16.43 6.77 -19.88
N GLY A 858 -15.65 7.85 -19.93
CA GLY A 858 -16.17 9.22 -19.99
C GLY A 858 -16.99 9.54 -21.25
N ARG A 859 -16.70 8.89 -22.39
CA ARG A 859 -17.43 9.06 -23.66
C ARG A 859 -18.65 8.15 -23.76
N THR A 860 -18.56 6.95 -23.18
CA THR A 860 -19.55 5.88 -23.38
C THR A 860 -20.66 5.88 -22.33
N TYR A 861 -20.36 6.21 -21.08
CA TYR A 861 -21.31 6.15 -19.96
C TYR A 861 -21.73 7.53 -19.46
N ARG A 862 -22.81 7.59 -18.67
CA ARG A 862 -23.32 8.84 -18.09
C ARG A 862 -22.49 9.26 -16.87
N VAL A 863 -21.26 9.67 -17.12
CA VAL A 863 -20.32 10.20 -16.11
C VAL A 863 -20.66 11.65 -15.76
N LYS A 864 -20.55 12.00 -14.48
CA LYS A 864 -20.71 13.37 -13.96
C LYS A 864 -19.55 14.24 -14.45
N ALA A 865 -19.86 15.45 -14.89
CA ALA A 865 -18.85 16.37 -15.38
C ALA A 865 -18.10 17.02 -14.21
N PRO A 866 -16.83 17.41 -14.41
CA PRO A 866 -16.10 18.16 -13.40
C PRO A 866 -16.81 19.45 -13.01
N GLU A 867 -16.79 19.81 -11.73
CA GLU A 867 -17.42 21.03 -11.22
C GLU A 867 -16.63 21.63 -10.05
N ASP A 868 -16.61 22.96 -9.96
CA ASP A 868 -16.04 23.66 -8.82
C ASP A 868 -17.08 23.70 -7.70
N VAL A 869 -16.71 23.19 -6.52
CA VAL A 869 -17.58 23.14 -5.35
C VAL A 869 -16.94 23.88 -4.18
N THR A 870 -17.77 24.51 -3.36
CA THR A 870 -17.30 25.12 -2.12
C THR A 870 -17.15 24.04 -1.05
N ARG A 871 -15.94 23.85 -0.55
CA ARG A 871 -15.60 23.02 0.60
C ARG A 871 -15.13 23.90 1.76
N TYR A 872 -14.92 23.29 2.92
CA TYR A 872 -14.36 23.97 4.09
C TYR A 872 -13.08 23.25 4.46
N TYR A 873 -12.02 24.03 4.72
CA TYR A 873 -10.76 23.51 5.26
C TYR A 873 -10.98 22.84 6.61
#